data_AF-A0A9R1J7D1-F1
#
_entry.id   AF-A0A9R1J7D1-F1
#
_cell.length_a   1.000
_cell.length_b   1.000
_cell.length_c   1.000
_cell.angle_alpha   90.00
_cell.angle_beta   90.00
_cell.angle_gamma   90.00
#
_symmetry.space_group_name_H-M   'P 1'
#
loop_
_entity.id
_entity.type
_entity.pdbx_description
1 polymer ?
#
loop_
_entity_poly.entity_id
_entity_poly.type
_entity_poly.pdbx_seq_one_letter_code
_entity_poly.pdbx_strand_id
1 'polypeptide(L)'
;MTFGSTEQKALDLSHRSSLIAAQGEENHSAPDKVIMENILPNGDFSEDLCLWHSNGCHAFVAVEGSGYHNGIKPHSGSKYAVVTHRTQTWQGLEQDLENISAGTEYIVTAYVRVHGEFHEPVGVQATLKLEGEGSPTNYHSVARILASQECWEKLEGSFELTTIPSRLVFYLEGPPAGVDLLIDSVTISCKKAESKTSSLIGGTANIILNCDFSEGLHSWHPICCHAYVASQWSGFLDGIRGDSGENYAVVSKRTEPWQGLEQDITDRVSAGTVYAVSARVRVDGNIHGKAEVKATLRLQNPDGSTHYNPIGRVLASKEKWEKLEGSFSLTNMPKCVVFYLEGPPAGADLIIDFVTIARSEHKQPKEVKSISGIETIIKNPQFEEGLSNWSGRGCNICRHEFTAYGNVKPVNGSYFASATGRVHSWNGIQQDITGRVQRKVSYEISSPVRIFGSANETEVRTTLWVQEYGREQYLCISKNQASDKRWTHLKGKFILHAPFSKVVLFIEGPPAGIDILVDGLVLSPARKLDAAPRPKVENVLYGANIMQNSACSRGLAGWSPMGSCRLSIHTESPHMLSSILKDPSNQKHISGRYILATNRTDVWMGPSQVITDKLKLHTTYRVSAWVRAGSGGNGRHHVNVCLGVDDQWVNGGQIEADGDQWYEIKGAFKLEKKPSKVIAYVQGPPPGVDIRVMGLQIYPVDRKARFEYLKDKSDKVRKRDIVLKFQGLDAANVFGSALRVQQTENSFAFGSCINRSNIENEDLADFFVKNFNWAVFENELKWYWTEAEQGKINYKDSDELLKFCQKHNKQVRGHCLFWEVEDSVQPWLRSLHGHHLMAAVQGRLQSLLSRYKGQFKHHDVNNEMLHGSFYQDRLGRDIRAHMFREAHKLDPSAVLFVNDYNVEDGCDSKSTPEKFVEQIVDLQERGAPVGGIGVQGHISHPVGDIICDSLDKLAILGLPIWITELDVSAENEHIRADDLEVCLRECFAHAAVEGVVLWGFWETFMFRNHAHLVDADGTINETGRRYLALKQEWLTKTDGDIDHHGEFKFRGYHGSYTVEVATPSGKVTRSFVVDKENPVQVVTLNI
;
A
#
# COMPACT_ATOMS: atom_id res chain seq x y z
N MET A 1 49.86 -14.40 -67.93
CA MET A 1 48.51 -13.80 -67.92
C MET A 1 48.16 -13.56 -66.46
N THR A 2 47.74 -12.37 -66.01
CA THR A 2 47.38 -11.12 -66.72
C THR A 2 47.56 -9.90 -65.78
N PHE A 3 47.42 -8.68 -66.30
CA PHE A 3 47.60 -7.37 -65.61
C PHE A 3 47.19 -7.32 -64.11
N GLY A 4 47.97 -6.75 -63.16
CA GLY A 4 49.39 -6.33 -63.26
C GLY A 4 49.92 -5.35 -62.20
N SER A 5 50.28 -5.83 -60.98
CA SER A 5 51.26 -5.24 -60.00
C SER A 5 50.98 -3.83 -59.39
N THR A 6 51.51 -3.42 -58.21
CA THR A 6 52.63 -3.91 -57.37
C THR A 6 52.46 -3.53 -55.87
N GLU A 7 52.84 -4.43 -54.93
CA GLU A 7 53.50 -4.20 -53.60
C GLU A 7 52.88 -3.28 -52.50
N GLN A 8 53.10 -3.44 -51.17
CA GLN A 8 53.89 -4.38 -50.30
C GLN A 8 53.19 -4.49 -48.91
N LYS A 9 52.95 -5.70 -48.34
CA LYS A 9 53.62 -6.39 -47.19
C LYS A 9 53.57 -5.69 -45.80
N ALA A 10 53.53 -6.38 -44.65
CA ALA A 10 53.86 -7.78 -44.25
C ALA A 10 52.68 -8.47 -43.48
N LEU A 11 52.43 -9.80 -43.50
CA LEU A 11 53.15 -10.99 -42.92
C LEU A 11 53.11 -11.03 -41.37
N ASP A 12 52.87 -12.16 -40.67
CA ASP A 12 53.01 -13.62 -40.98
C ASP A 12 51.71 -14.45 -40.70
N LEU A 13 51.38 -15.55 -41.40
CA LEU A 13 51.75 -17.00 -41.20
C LEU A 13 51.44 -17.57 -39.79
N SER A 14 50.87 -18.78 -39.56
CA SER A 14 50.23 -19.85 -40.37
C SER A 14 49.55 -20.89 -39.40
N HIS A 15 48.95 -22.07 -39.69
CA HIS A 15 48.82 -22.92 -40.90
C HIS A 15 47.64 -23.97 -40.82
N ARG A 16 47.72 -25.01 -41.68
CA ARG A 16 47.06 -26.35 -41.83
C ARG A 16 46.72 -27.19 -40.57
N SER A 17 45.86 -28.24 -40.56
CA SER A 17 45.09 -29.01 -41.58
C SER A 17 44.01 -29.94 -40.93
N SER A 18 42.99 -30.42 -41.69
CA SER A 18 42.28 -31.75 -41.61
C SER A 18 41.63 -32.26 -40.28
N LEU A 19 40.63 -33.15 -40.21
CA LEU A 19 39.45 -33.61 -41.02
C LEU A 19 38.74 -34.72 -40.16
N ILE A 20 37.48 -35.09 -40.45
CA ILE A 20 36.71 -36.23 -39.87
C ILE A 20 36.04 -35.94 -38.49
N ALA A 21 34.98 -36.68 -38.17
CA ALA A 21 33.93 -36.35 -37.19
C ALA A 21 33.70 -37.42 -36.10
N ALA A 22 32.99 -37.03 -35.03
CA ALA A 22 32.27 -37.91 -34.10
C ALA A 22 31.10 -37.15 -33.44
N GLN A 23 30.15 -37.86 -32.82
CA GLN A 23 29.05 -37.32 -32.01
C GLN A 23 29.46 -37.30 -30.52
N GLY A 24 28.81 -36.49 -29.67
CA GLY A 24 29.01 -36.55 -28.21
C GLY A 24 28.39 -35.40 -27.41
N GLU A 25 27.17 -35.64 -26.94
CA GLU A 25 26.46 -35.25 -25.68
C GLU A 25 26.88 -34.05 -24.79
N GLU A 26 25.96 -33.70 -23.89
CA GLU A 26 26.03 -32.58 -22.94
C GLU A 26 27.03 -32.85 -21.80
N ASN A 27 27.53 -31.79 -21.15
CA ASN A 27 28.54 -31.93 -20.10
C ASN A 27 28.30 -30.93 -18.94
N HIS A 28 28.00 -31.45 -17.75
CA HIS A 28 27.85 -30.67 -16.51
C HIS A 28 29.19 -30.57 -15.75
N SER A 29 29.52 -29.39 -15.23
CA SER A 29 30.68 -29.18 -14.35
C SER A 29 30.30 -29.24 -12.87
N ALA A 30 31.05 -30.01 -12.07
CA ALA A 30 30.84 -30.18 -10.62
C ALA A 30 31.48 -29.05 -9.75
N PRO A 31 31.03 -28.87 -8.49
CA PRO A 31 31.62 -27.91 -7.54
C PRO A 31 32.76 -28.52 -6.67
N ASP A 32 33.54 -27.62 -6.06
CA ASP A 32 34.76 -27.95 -5.30
C ASP A 32 34.54 -28.61 -3.92
N LYS A 33 35.62 -29.22 -3.39
CA LYS A 33 35.64 -30.04 -2.18
C LYS A 33 36.39 -29.35 -1.03
N VAL A 34 35.77 -29.24 0.14
CA VAL A 34 36.34 -28.63 1.36
C VAL A 34 37.01 -29.70 2.23
N ILE A 35 38.12 -29.35 2.90
CA ILE A 35 38.85 -30.21 3.84
C ILE A 35 38.44 -29.84 5.28
N MET A 36 38.19 -30.85 6.12
CA MET A 36 37.97 -30.72 7.56
C MET A 36 39.19 -31.31 8.29
N GLU A 37 39.61 -30.71 9.41
CA GLU A 37 40.75 -31.16 10.22
C GLU A 37 40.24 -31.87 11.48
N ASN A 38 40.61 -33.15 11.68
CA ASN A 38 40.20 -33.93 12.85
C ASN A 38 41.11 -33.61 14.05
N ILE A 39 40.52 -33.17 15.16
CA ILE A 39 41.23 -32.80 16.39
C ILE A 39 41.31 -33.94 17.43
N LEU A 40 40.64 -35.07 17.19
CA LEU A 40 40.67 -36.25 18.07
C LEU A 40 41.74 -37.26 17.57
N PRO A 41 42.86 -37.44 18.29
CA PRO A 41 43.91 -38.38 17.88
C PRO A 41 43.52 -39.84 18.18
N ASN A 42 44.14 -40.78 17.44
CA ASN A 42 43.92 -42.23 17.53
C ASN A 42 42.43 -42.67 17.52
N GLY A 43 41.58 -41.94 16.78
CA GLY A 43 40.15 -42.25 16.67
C GLY A 43 39.81 -43.49 15.83
N ASP A 44 40.78 -44.04 15.09
CA ASP A 44 40.68 -45.31 14.36
C ASP A 44 41.26 -46.50 15.16
N PHE A 45 41.74 -46.25 16.39
CA PHE A 45 42.36 -47.23 17.28
C PHE A 45 43.56 -47.98 16.67
N SER A 46 44.19 -47.40 15.63
CA SER A 46 45.36 -47.98 14.95
C SER A 46 46.55 -48.18 15.90
N GLU A 47 46.75 -47.26 16.84
CA GLU A 47 47.74 -47.33 17.92
C GLU A 47 47.17 -47.96 19.22
N ASP A 48 46.25 -48.91 19.06
CA ASP A 48 45.50 -49.54 20.15
C ASP A 48 44.74 -48.51 21.00
N LEU A 49 44.68 -48.64 22.33
CA LEU A 49 44.04 -47.63 23.21
C LEU A 49 44.99 -46.49 23.61
N CYS A 50 45.98 -46.12 22.80
CA CYS A 50 46.81 -44.95 23.11
C CYS A 50 45.93 -43.69 23.22
N LEU A 51 46.12 -42.90 24.28
CA LEU A 51 45.32 -41.73 24.70
C LEU A 51 43.85 -42.00 25.09
N TRP A 52 43.34 -43.22 24.91
CA TRP A 52 42.00 -43.64 25.33
C TRP A 52 42.01 -44.39 26.67
N HIS A 53 41.06 -44.08 27.53
CA HIS A 53 40.95 -44.61 28.90
C HIS A 53 39.59 -45.27 29.11
N SER A 54 39.56 -46.43 29.79
CA SER A 54 38.32 -47.12 30.13
C SER A 54 37.72 -46.60 31.43
N ASN A 55 36.62 -45.85 31.35
CA ASN A 55 35.95 -45.28 32.51
C ASN A 55 35.07 -46.34 33.20
N GLY A 56 35.52 -46.83 34.36
CA GLY A 56 34.77 -47.73 35.24
C GLY A 56 34.52 -49.15 34.69
N CYS A 57 35.18 -49.54 33.61
CA CYS A 57 35.02 -50.82 32.91
C CYS A 57 36.37 -51.31 32.35
N HIS A 58 36.37 -52.44 31.63
CA HIS A 58 37.56 -52.95 30.93
C HIS A 58 37.45 -52.66 29.44
N ALA A 59 38.52 -52.18 28.81
CA ALA A 59 38.56 -52.01 27.35
C ALA A 59 39.88 -52.51 26.76
N PHE A 60 39.82 -52.98 25.52
CA PHE A 60 40.97 -53.39 24.71
C PHE A 60 40.64 -53.22 23.22
N VAL A 61 41.62 -53.36 22.33
CA VAL A 61 41.41 -53.29 20.88
C VAL A 61 41.39 -54.70 20.28
N ALA A 62 40.37 -54.96 19.45
CA ALA A 62 40.21 -56.20 18.71
C ALA A 62 40.59 -56.01 17.24
N VAL A 63 40.95 -57.11 16.58
CA VAL A 63 41.29 -57.16 15.14
C VAL A 63 40.45 -58.22 14.44
N GLU A 64 40.21 -58.05 13.13
CA GLU A 64 39.42 -59.03 12.36
C GLU A 64 40.03 -60.44 12.48
N GLY A 65 39.20 -61.43 12.83
CA GLY A 65 39.64 -62.83 12.96
C GLY A 65 40.34 -63.18 14.29
N SER A 66 40.42 -62.25 15.25
CA SER A 66 41.00 -62.48 16.60
C SER A 66 40.25 -63.48 17.49
N GLY A 67 39.10 -64.01 17.04
CA GLY A 67 38.29 -65.00 17.75
C GLY A 67 37.35 -64.43 18.81
N TYR A 68 37.57 -63.18 19.26
CA TYR A 68 36.62 -62.45 20.10
C TYR A 68 35.43 -62.00 19.25
N HIS A 69 34.20 -62.33 19.67
CA HIS A 69 32.94 -62.05 18.95
C HIS A 69 33.01 -62.39 17.46
N ASN A 70 33.28 -63.68 17.19
CA ASN A 70 33.55 -64.28 15.87
C ASN A 70 32.76 -63.66 14.70
N GLY A 71 33.50 -63.16 13.71
CA GLY A 71 32.95 -62.71 12.42
C GLY A 71 32.72 -61.21 12.29
N ILE A 72 32.89 -60.42 13.36
CA ILE A 72 32.83 -58.96 13.28
C ILE A 72 34.06 -58.42 12.53
N LYS A 73 33.80 -57.65 11.48
CA LYS A 73 34.77 -56.81 10.76
C LYS A 73 34.74 -55.39 11.33
N PRO A 74 35.88 -54.67 11.39
CA PRO A 74 35.87 -53.22 11.58
C PRO A 74 34.97 -52.50 10.56
N HIS A 75 34.48 -51.32 10.90
CA HIS A 75 33.88 -50.38 9.96
C HIS A 75 34.95 -49.75 9.06
N SER A 76 36.11 -49.37 9.60
CA SER A 76 37.26 -48.96 8.79
C SER A 76 38.61 -49.42 9.37
N GLY A 77 39.69 -49.26 8.61
CA GLY A 77 41.01 -49.74 9.01
C GLY A 77 41.05 -51.27 9.20
N SER A 78 41.70 -51.74 10.27
CA SER A 78 41.85 -53.16 10.61
C SER A 78 41.67 -53.48 12.10
N LYS A 79 41.22 -52.49 12.89
CA LYS A 79 41.13 -52.53 14.36
C LYS A 79 39.83 -51.85 14.81
N TYR A 80 39.30 -52.23 15.98
CA TYR A 80 38.23 -51.49 16.66
C TYR A 80 38.32 -51.69 18.17
N ALA A 81 37.91 -50.69 18.96
CA ALA A 81 37.88 -50.81 20.42
C ALA A 81 36.68 -51.63 20.90
N VAL A 82 36.89 -52.42 21.96
CA VAL A 82 35.87 -53.22 22.65
C VAL A 82 35.86 -52.81 24.12
N VAL A 83 34.72 -52.33 24.60
CA VAL A 83 34.47 -51.93 25.98
C VAL A 83 33.52 -52.96 26.61
N THR A 84 34.04 -53.71 27.59
CA THR A 84 33.44 -54.93 28.13
C THR A 84 33.39 -54.93 29.66
N HIS A 85 32.76 -55.95 30.24
CA HIS A 85 32.62 -56.16 31.69
C HIS A 85 31.92 -54.98 32.39
N ARG A 86 31.02 -54.32 31.65
CA ARG A 86 30.29 -53.14 32.09
C ARG A 86 29.18 -53.49 33.06
N THR A 87 29.19 -52.83 34.21
CA THR A 87 28.20 -52.98 35.29
C THR A 87 27.20 -51.82 35.36
N GLN A 88 27.47 -50.70 34.69
CA GLN A 88 26.58 -49.53 34.63
C GLN A 88 26.60 -48.86 33.24
N THR A 89 25.54 -48.11 32.91
CA THR A 89 25.33 -47.51 31.58
C THR A 89 26.31 -46.41 31.20
N TRP A 90 26.79 -45.62 32.17
CA TRP A 90 27.73 -44.51 31.94
C TRP A 90 29.18 -44.95 31.73
N GLN A 91 29.50 -46.21 32.05
CA GLN A 91 30.85 -46.75 31.87
C GLN A 91 31.17 -46.84 30.38
N GLY A 92 32.38 -46.47 29.97
CA GLY A 92 32.65 -46.20 28.56
C GLY A 92 34.14 -46.03 28.24
N LEU A 93 34.42 -45.56 27.02
CA LEU A 93 35.77 -45.19 26.59
C LEU A 93 35.87 -43.66 26.50
N GLU A 94 36.88 -43.07 27.15
CA GLU A 94 37.06 -41.62 27.25
C GLU A 94 38.46 -41.14 26.82
N GLN A 95 38.54 -39.96 26.22
CA GLN A 95 39.77 -39.27 25.83
C GLN A 95 39.62 -37.76 26.08
N ASP A 96 40.68 -37.13 26.58
CA ASP A 96 40.75 -35.68 26.79
C ASP A 96 40.79 -34.92 25.45
N LEU A 97 40.08 -33.79 25.36
CA LEU A 97 40.06 -32.93 24.18
C LEU A 97 40.92 -31.69 24.37
N GLU A 98 41.99 -31.59 23.58
CA GLU A 98 42.82 -30.39 23.48
C GLU A 98 42.42 -29.51 22.27
N ASN A 99 42.88 -28.26 22.25
CA ASN A 99 42.72 -27.31 21.13
C ASN A 99 41.28 -26.89 20.75
N ILE A 100 40.31 -27.04 21.67
CA ILE A 100 38.95 -26.49 21.53
C ILE A 100 38.93 -24.97 21.73
N SER A 101 38.13 -24.26 20.92
CA SER A 101 37.91 -22.81 20.99
C SER A 101 36.46 -22.47 21.36
N ALA A 102 36.27 -21.42 22.16
CA ALA A 102 34.94 -20.93 22.51
C ALA A 102 34.21 -20.35 21.29
N GLY A 103 32.89 -20.55 21.20
CA GLY A 103 32.08 -20.03 20.10
C GLY A 103 32.40 -20.65 18.73
N THR A 104 32.94 -21.87 18.73
CA THR A 104 33.22 -22.67 17.52
C THR A 104 32.44 -23.97 17.59
N GLU A 105 31.67 -24.27 16.53
CA GLU A 105 30.97 -25.55 16.40
C GLU A 105 31.94 -26.66 15.96
N TYR A 106 31.89 -27.78 16.67
CA TYR A 106 32.64 -29.01 16.39
C TYR A 106 31.66 -30.14 16.06
N ILE A 107 31.85 -30.80 14.93
CA ILE A 107 31.06 -31.95 14.49
C ILE A 107 31.77 -33.23 14.94
N VAL A 108 31.04 -34.11 15.62
CA VAL A 108 31.48 -35.42 16.11
C VAL A 108 30.87 -36.51 15.24
N THR A 109 31.67 -37.50 14.84
CA THR A 109 31.18 -38.77 14.29
C THR A 109 31.85 -39.95 15.00
N ALA A 110 31.13 -41.04 15.19
CA ALA A 110 31.67 -42.34 15.59
C ALA A 110 30.87 -43.46 14.90
N TYR A 111 31.47 -44.63 14.72
CA TYR A 111 30.74 -45.83 14.35
C TYR A 111 30.70 -46.77 15.55
N VAL A 112 29.49 -47.18 15.94
CA VAL A 112 29.25 -47.96 17.16
C VAL A 112 28.41 -49.20 16.87
N ARG A 113 28.75 -50.29 17.54
CA ARG A 113 28.06 -51.58 17.48
C ARG A 113 28.04 -52.17 18.89
N VAL A 114 27.17 -53.13 19.15
CA VAL A 114 27.06 -53.77 20.48
C VAL A 114 27.03 -55.28 20.38
N HIS A 115 27.36 -55.97 21.48
CA HIS A 115 27.34 -57.44 21.52
C HIS A 115 26.99 -57.97 22.92
N GLY A 116 26.16 -59.01 23.00
CA GLY A 116 25.71 -59.59 24.29
C GLY A 116 24.29 -60.17 24.22
N GLU A 117 23.62 -60.35 25.35
CA GLU A 117 22.20 -60.71 25.38
C GLU A 117 21.32 -59.47 25.60
N PHE A 118 20.52 -59.11 24.59
CA PHE A 118 19.47 -58.09 24.68
C PHE A 118 18.38 -58.36 23.64
N HIS A 119 17.17 -57.81 23.85
CA HIS A 119 16.00 -58.13 23.01
C HIS A 119 15.65 -57.10 21.93
N GLU A 120 16.10 -55.85 22.06
CA GLU A 120 15.86 -54.76 21.10
C GLU A 120 17.11 -53.85 21.03
N PRO A 121 17.38 -53.14 19.91
CA PRO A 121 18.55 -52.26 19.77
C PRO A 121 18.72 -51.27 20.93
N VAL A 122 19.95 -51.16 21.44
CA VAL A 122 20.25 -50.53 22.73
C VAL A 122 20.97 -49.20 22.58
N GLY A 123 20.60 -48.21 23.41
CA GLY A 123 21.12 -46.85 23.30
C GLY A 123 22.62 -46.72 23.58
N VAL A 124 23.33 -46.08 22.65
CA VAL A 124 24.73 -45.65 22.78
C VAL A 124 24.80 -44.14 22.55
N GLN A 125 25.61 -43.43 23.33
CA GLN A 125 25.65 -41.97 23.41
C GLN A 125 27.10 -41.45 23.43
N ALA A 126 27.33 -40.35 22.72
CA ALA A 126 28.54 -39.53 22.86
C ALA A 126 28.25 -38.37 23.82
N THR A 127 29.13 -38.16 24.79
CA THR A 127 28.95 -37.18 25.87
C THR A 127 30.26 -36.43 26.13
N LEU A 128 30.13 -35.14 26.44
CA LEU A 128 31.23 -34.30 26.92
C LEU A 128 31.15 -34.13 28.44
N LYS A 129 32.29 -34.24 29.10
CA LYS A 129 32.49 -34.02 30.54
C LYS A 129 33.25 -32.71 30.73
N LEU A 130 32.64 -31.79 31.48
CA LEU A 130 33.09 -30.42 31.69
C LEU A 130 33.59 -30.25 33.13
N GLU A 131 34.92 -30.14 33.33
CA GLU A 131 35.56 -30.02 34.64
C GLU A 131 36.16 -28.60 34.81
N GLY A 132 35.54 -27.78 35.68
CA GLY A 132 35.96 -26.41 36.01
C GLY A 132 36.60 -26.32 37.40
N GLU A 133 37.68 -25.55 37.56
CA GLU A 133 38.31 -25.32 38.87
C GLU A 133 37.28 -24.83 39.91
N GLY A 134 37.14 -25.57 41.02
CA GLY A 134 36.19 -25.28 42.09
C GLY A 134 34.70 -25.42 41.74
N SER A 135 34.36 -25.89 40.53
CA SER A 135 32.99 -26.02 40.03
C SER A 135 32.54 -27.49 39.93
N PRO A 136 31.24 -27.81 40.08
CA PRO A 136 30.76 -29.17 39.89
C PRO A 136 30.92 -29.63 38.44
N THR A 137 31.33 -30.89 38.23
CA THR A 137 31.45 -31.51 36.91
C THR A 137 30.09 -31.57 36.21
N ASN A 138 30.00 -31.00 35.01
CA ASN A 138 28.80 -31.06 34.18
C ASN A 138 28.97 -32.04 33.02
N TYR A 139 27.87 -32.62 32.55
CA TYR A 139 27.85 -33.61 31.48
C TYR A 139 26.89 -33.14 30.38
N HIS A 140 27.31 -33.19 29.12
CA HIS A 140 26.55 -32.72 27.96
C HIS A 140 26.47 -33.79 26.88
N SER A 141 25.26 -34.33 26.64
CA SER A 141 25.00 -35.27 25.54
C SER A 141 25.22 -34.56 24.19
N VAL A 142 26.05 -35.13 23.33
CA VAL A 142 26.30 -34.63 21.96
C VAL A 142 25.37 -35.32 20.95
N ALA A 143 25.28 -36.64 21.02
CA ALA A 143 24.41 -37.44 20.15
C ALA A 143 24.13 -38.83 20.76
N ARG A 144 22.99 -39.42 20.43
CA ARG A 144 22.59 -40.77 20.86
C ARG A 144 21.99 -41.55 19.69
N ILE A 145 22.41 -42.80 19.53
CA ILE A 145 21.91 -43.76 18.53
C ILE A 145 21.38 -45.02 19.24
N LEU A 146 20.56 -45.83 18.58
CA LEU A 146 20.25 -47.19 19.01
C LEU A 146 21.15 -48.16 18.25
N ALA A 147 22.09 -48.81 18.92
CA ALA A 147 23.04 -49.74 18.32
C ALA A 147 22.49 -51.17 18.27
N SER A 148 22.74 -51.86 17.16
CA SER A 148 22.40 -53.27 16.93
C SER A 148 23.63 -54.19 17.08
N GLN A 149 23.42 -55.51 17.03
CA GLN A 149 24.51 -56.48 16.86
C GLN A 149 24.81 -56.78 15.40
N GLU A 150 23.99 -56.29 14.45
CA GLU A 150 23.99 -56.73 13.06
C GLU A 150 24.94 -55.87 12.19
N CYS A 151 24.89 -54.55 12.39
CA CYS A 151 25.67 -53.57 11.63
C CYS A 151 26.40 -52.57 12.55
N TRP A 152 27.23 -51.72 11.94
CA TRP A 152 27.86 -50.57 12.60
C TRP A 152 26.98 -49.35 12.37
N GLU A 153 26.42 -48.78 13.43
CA GLU A 153 25.57 -47.59 13.33
C GLU A 153 26.44 -46.33 13.40
N LYS A 154 26.15 -45.35 12.54
CA LYS A 154 26.80 -44.04 12.60
C LYS A 154 26.14 -43.19 13.69
N LEU A 155 26.90 -42.84 14.72
CA LEU A 155 26.56 -41.83 15.71
C LEU A 155 27.17 -40.49 15.23
N GLU A 156 26.34 -39.46 15.05
CA GLU A 156 26.76 -38.14 14.56
C GLU A 156 26.00 -37.03 15.29
N GLY A 157 26.67 -35.90 15.54
CA GLY A 157 26.11 -34.70 16.15
C GLY A 157 27.13 -33.57 16.22
N SER A 158 26.77 -32.42 16.78
CA SER A 158 27.68 -31.29 16.98
C SER A 158 27.59 -30.70 18.38
N PHE A 159 28.61 -29.92 18.76
CA PHE A 159 28.61 -29.14 19.98
C PHE A 159 29.34 -27.81 19.79
N GLU A 160 28.91 -26.78 20.54
CA GLU A 160 29.59 -25.50 20.69
C GLU A 160 29.74 -25.21 22.18
N LEU A 161 30.91 -24.78 22.64
CA LEU A 161 31.13 -24.36 24.02
C LEU A 161 31.25 -22.83 24.07
N THR A 162 30.39 -22.17 24.85
CA THR A 162 30.43 -20.71 25.05
C THR A 162 31.52 -20.29 26.03
N THR A 163 31.97 -21.20 26.90
CA THR A 163 33.13 -21.06 27.79
C THR A 163 33.92 -22.37 27.82
N ILE A 164 35.25 -22.31 27.69
CA ILE A 164 36.13 -23.48 27.75
C ILE A 164 36.34 -23.88 29.23
N PRO A 165 36.10 -25.15 29.63
CA PRO A 165 36.40 -25.64 30.98
C PRO A 165 37.91 -25.85 31.18
N SER A 166 38.39 -25.96 32.42
CA SER A 166 39.80 -26.28 32.71
C SER A 166 40.21 -27.69 32.26
N ARG A 167 39.26 -28.62 32.12
CA ARG A 167 39.43 -29.90 31.43
C ARG A 167 38.13 -30.31 30.74
N LEU A 168 38.28 -30.88 29.54
CA LEU A 168 37.19 -31.33 28.68
C LEU A 168 37.47 -32.77 28.25
N VAL A 169 36.59 -33.70 28.60
CA VAL A 169 36.73 -35.12 28.21
C VAL A 169 35.60 -35.50 27.26
N PHE A 170 35.93 -36.14 26.15
CA PHE A 170 34.97 -36.80 25.27
C PHE A 170 34.85 -38.28 25.65
N TYR A 171 33.64 -38.80 25.77
CA TYR A 171 33.44 -40.23 26.04
C TYR A 171 32.19 -40.82 25.39
N LEU A 172 32.26 -42.13 25.14
CA LEU A 172 31.18 -42.92 24.54
C LEU A 172 30.63 -43.92 25.57
N GLU A 173 29.33 -43.76 25.89
CA GLU A 173 28.59 -44.49 26.94
C GLU A 173 27.30 -45.14 26.40
N GLY A 174 26.61 -45.96 27.21
CA GLY A 174 25.65 -46.96 26.71
C GLY A 174 26.35 -48.10 25.93
N PRO A 175 25.82 -49.33 25.82
CA PRO A 175 24.49 -49.84 26.16
C PRO A 175 24.27 -50.15 27.65
N PRO A 176 23.15 -50.79 28.04
CA PRO A 176 22.94 -51.34 29.38
C PRO A 176 24.03 -52.30 29.86
N ALA A 177 24.10 -52.47 31.19
CA ALA A 177 25.06 -53.34 31.86
C ALA A 177 24.98 -54.80 31.35
N GLY A 178 26.14 -55.46 31.21
CA GLY A 178 26.26 -56.80 30.67
C GLY A 178 26.34 -56.90 29.13
N VAL A 179 26.17 -55.79 28.41
CA VAL A 179 26.35 -55.72 26.95
C VAL A 179 27.64 -54.96 26.62
N ASP A 180 28.46 -55.52 25.74
CA ASP A 180 29.70 -54.91 25.26
C ASP A 180 29.40 -53.80 24.24
N LEU A 181 30.19 -52.72 24.29
CA LEU A 181 30.21 -51.66 23.27
C LEU A 181 31.45 -51.84 22.38
N LEU A 182 31.26 -51.78 21.07
CA LEU A 182 32.30 -51.79 20.06
C LEU A 182 32.34 -50.40 19.40
N ILE A 183 33.53 -49.83 19.22
CA ILE A 183 33.74 -48.45 18.74
C ILE A 183 34.81 -48.44 17.63
N ASP A 184 34.53 -47.71 16.56
CA ASP A 184 35.42 -47.51 15.40
C ASP A 184 35.28 -46.07 14.86
N SER A 185 36.31 -45.57 14.17
CA SER A 185 36.23 -44.41 13.27
C SER A 185 35.70 -43.12 13.94
N VAL A 186 36.19 -42.80 15.13
CA VAL A 186 35.80 -41.59 15.87
C VAL A 186 36.53 -40.36 15.31
N THR A 187 35.80 -39.30 14.97
CA THR A 187 36.37 -38.01 14.55
C THR A 187 35.64 -36.84 15.19
N ILE A 188 36.35 -35.74 15.43
CA ILE A 188 35.81 -34.45 15.87
C ILE A 188 36.46 -33.36 15.02
N SER A 189 35.70 -32.49 14.35
CA SER A 189 36.28 -31.50 13.42
C SER A 189 35.51 -30.18 13.35
N CYS A 190 36.20 -29.10 12.96
CA CYS A 190 35.63 -27.76 12.76
C CYS A 190 36.23 -27.08 11.51
N LYS A 191 35.66 -25.93 11.10
CA LYS A 191 36.16 -25.11 9.98
C LYS A 191 36.86 -23.84 10.48
N LYS A 192 38.11 -23.61 10.03
CA LYS A 192 38.79 -22.31 10.19
C LYS A 192 38.22 -21.29 9.20
N ALA A 193 38.08 -20.04 9.65
CA ALA A 193 37.42 -18.97 8.90
C ALA A 193 38.41 -17.95 8.33
N GLU A 194 38.13 -17.45 7.12
CA GLU A 194 38.60 -16.15 6.62
C GLU A 194 37.40 -15.28 6.21
N SER A 195 37.60 -13.96 6.20
CA SER A 195 36.50 -13.00 6.16
C SER A 195 36.12 -12.53 4.76
N LYS A 196 34.81 -12.59 4.43
CA LYS A 196 34.12 -11.52 3.69
C LYS A 196 32.59 -11.64 3.71
N THR A 197 31.95 -10.50 4.03
CA THR A 197 30.67 -10.02 3.49
C THR A 197 29.71 -11.07 2.91
N SER A 198 28.78 -11.59 3.72
CA SER A 198 27.73 -12.49 3.27
C SER A 198 26.66 -11.76 2.45
N SER A 199 26.48 -12.19 1.20
CA SER A 199 25.31 -11.83 0.39
C SER A 199 24.10 -12.65 0.85
N LEU A 200 23.14 -12.02 1.53
CA LEU A 200 21.87 -12.65 1.87
C LEU A 200 21.01 -12.83 0.61
N ILE A 201 20.74 -14.10 0.25
CA ILE A 201 19.70 -14.49 -0.70
C ILE A 201 18.59 -15.16 0.12
N GLY A 202 17.38 -14.60 0.09
CA GLY A 202 16.28 -15.01 0.96
C GLY A 202 15.48 -16.22 0.46
N GLY A 203 14.99 -17.02 1.41
CA GLY A 203 14.06 -18.12 1.20
C GLY A 203 13.69 -18.78 2.52
N THR A 204 12.40 -19.04 2.75
CA THR A 204 11.88 -19.53 4.05
C THR A 204 12.17 -21.02 4.28
N ALA A 205 12.94 -21.35 5.31
CA ALA A 205 13.12 -22.72 5.78
C ALA A 205 11.91 -23.22 6.61
N ASN A 206 11.66 -24.54 6.56
CA ASN A 206 10.79 -25.25 7.50
C ASN A 206 11.50 -25.32 8.87
N ILE A 207 10.80 -25.04 9.97
CA ILE A 207 11.34 -25.16 11.32
C ILE A 207 11.05 -26.51 11.98
N ILE A 208 10.19 -27.35 11.40
CA ILE A 208 10.04 -28.76 11.83
C ILE A 208 11.18 -29.59 11.23
N LEU A 209 11.81 -30.41 12.08
CA LEU A 209 12.85 -31.38 11.71
C LEU A 209 12.22 -32.74 11.40
N ASN A 210 12.83 -33.51 10.50
CA ASN A 210 12.31 -34.77 9.97
C ASN A 210 10.82 -34.66 9.60
N CYS A 211 10.54 -33.76 8.65
CA CYS A 211 9.19 -33.29 8.36
C CYS A 211 8.33 -34.24 7.52
N ASP A 212 8.94 -35.25 6.91
CA ASP A 212 8.37 -36.27 6.02
C ASP A 212 8.61 -37.71 6.52
N PHE A 213 9.13 -37.84 7.75
CA PHE A 213 9.45 -39.12 8.39
C PHE A 213 10.44 -39.99 7.60
N SER A 214 11.30 -39.37 6.77
CA SER A 214 12.41 -40.06 6.10
C SER A 214 13.41 -40.66 7.10
N GLU A 215 13.62 -40.00 8.24
CA GLU A 215 14.49 -40.46 9.35
C GLU A 215 13.69 -41.23 10.44
N GLY A 216 12.59 -41.88 10.06
CA GLY A 216 11.71 -42.55 11.02
C GLY A 216 10.97 -41.55 11.91
N LEU A 217 10.92 -41.80 13.21
CA LEU A 217 10.40 -40.84 14.21
C LEU A 217 11.51 -39.97 14.83
N HIS A 218 12.65 -39.78 14.17
CA HIS A 218 13.66 -38.84 14.67
C HIS A 218 13.06 -37.44 14.87
N SER A 219 13.42 -36.75 15.95
CA SER A 219 12.78 -35.50 16.41
C SER A 219 11.26 -35.54 16.69
N TRP A 220 10.61 -36.72 16.74
CA TRP A 220 9.18 -36.85 17.04
C TRP A 220 8.90 -37.82 18.20
N HIS A 221 7.93 -37.49 19.06
CA HIS A 221 7.64 -38.25 20.28
C HIS A 221 6.14 -38.57 20.40
N PRO A 222 5.75 -39.85 20.65
CA PRO A 222 4.35 -40.20 20.87
C PRO A 222 3.87 -39.80 22.27
N ILE A 223 2.75 -39.08 22.34
CA ILE A 223 2.16 -38.65 23.63
C ILE A 223 1.33 -39.79 24.21
N CYS A 224 1.91 -40.57 25.12
CA CYS A 224 1.25 -41.66 25.86
C CYS A 224 0.55 -42.72 24.99
N CYS A 225 1.00 -42.88 23.75
CA CYS A 225 0.49 -43.85 22.76
C CYS A 225 1.66 -44.56 22.08
N HIS A 226 1.37 -45.41 21.09
CA HIS A 226 2.37 -46.10 20.29
C HIS A 226 2.52 -45.39 18.94
N ALA A 227 3.72 -45.10 18.48
CA ALA A 227 3.94 -44.60 17.12
C ALA A 227 5.10 -45.29 16.44
N TYR A 228 5.01 -45.44 15.13
CA TYR A 228 6.03 -46.02 14.26
C TYR A 228 5.94 -45.39 12.87
N VAL A 229 6.93 -45.62 12.01
CA VAL A 229 6.86 -45.24 10.59
C VAL A 229 6.55 -46.45 9.74
N ALA A 230 5.66 -46.26 8.78
CA ALA A 230 5.28 -47.23 7.77
C ALA A 230 5.62 -46.67 6.38
N SER A 231 5.66 -47.55 5.38
CA SER A 231 5.91 -47.20 3.99
C SER A 231 4.97 -47.97 3.07
N GLN A 232 4.94 -47.62 1.78
CA GLN A 232 4.10 -48.31 0.78
C GLN A 232 4.35 -49.83 0.64
N TRP A 233 5.42 -50.36 1.25
CA TRP A 233 5.76 -51.79 1.27
C TRP A 233 5.44 -52.49 2.60
N SER A 234 4.96 -51.79 3.63
CA SER A 234 4.71 -52.37 4.96
C SER A 234 3.40 -53.19 5.06
N GLY A 235 2.55 -53.14 4.02
CA GLY A 235 1.25 -53.82 3.99
C GLY A 235 0.18 -53.25 4.93
N PHE A 236 0.49 -52.21 5.72
CA PHE A 236 -0.46 -51.63 6.66
C PHE A 236 -1.61 -50.86 5.97
N LEU A 237 -1.35 -50.31 4.78
CA LEU A 237 -2.34 -49.61 3.94
C LEU A 237 -2.11 -49.97 2.47
N ASP A 238 -2.59 -51.16 2.06
CA ASP A 238 -2.35 -51.73 0.72
C ASP A 238 -2.59 -50.73 -0.42
N GLY A 239 -1.52 -50.42 -1.17
CA GLY A 239 -1.56 -49.54 -2.34
C GLY A 239 -1.63 -48.03 -2.06
N ILE A 240 -1.51 -47.57 -0.81
CA ILE A 240 -1.56 -46.14 -0.47
C ILE A 240 -0.16 -45.54 -0.39
N ARG A 241 0.04 -44.42 -1.10
CA ARG A 241 1.30 -43.64 -1.13
C ARG A 241 1.13 -42.31 -0.39
N GLY A 242 2.22 -41.76 0.13
CA GLY A 242 2.25 -40.40 0.69
C GLY A 242 2.14 -39.31 -0.38
N ASP A 243 1.81 -38.08 0.03
CA ASP A 243 1.92 -36.89 -0.84
C ASP A 243 3.38 -36.36 -0.85
N SER A 244 4.18 -36.61 0.20
CA SER A 244 5.59 -36.17 0.30
C SER A 244 6.60 -37.17 -0.24
N GLY A 245 6.37 -38.47 -0.05
CA GLY A 245 7.35 -39.51 -0.33
C GLY A 245 6.84 -40.92 -0.09
N GLU A 246 7.72 -41.80 0.39
CA GLU A 246 7.44 -43.24 0.52
C GLU A 246 7.17 -43.69 1.96
N ASN A 247 7.44 -42.82 2.95
CA ASN A 247 7.23 -43.03 4.39
C ASN A 247 6.07 -42.19 4.94
N TYR A 248 5.45 -42.64 6.02
CA TYR A 248 4.50 -41.87 6.83
C TYR A 248 4.46 -42.40 8.28
N ALA A 249 4.21 -41.53 9.26
CA ALA A 249 4.04 -41.92 10.66
C ALA A 249 2.63 -42.48 10.92
N VAL A 250 2.55 -43.54 11.74
CA VAL A 250 1.31 -44.15 12.22
C VAL A 250 1.29 -44.11 13.75
N VAL A 251 0.39 -43.30 14.30
CA VAL A 251 0.13 -43.17 15.74
C VAL A 251 -1.08 -44.04 16.10
N SER A 252 -0.82 -45.07 16.88
CA SER A 252 -1.66 -46.25 17.07
C SER A 252 -1.85 -46.60 18.55
N LYS A 253 -2.76 -47.55 18.84
CA LYS A 253 -3.10 -47.99 20.22
C LYS A 253 -3.56 -46.82 21.12
N ARG A 254 -4.16 -45.79 20.53
CA ARG A 254 -4.57 -44.55 21.20
C ARG A 254 -5.80 -44.78 22.07
N THR A 255 -5.66 -44.66 23.38
CA THR A 255 -6.76 -44.80 24.36
C THR A 255 -7.52 -43.51 24.61
N GLU A 256 -6.97 -42.35 24.25
CA GLU A 256 -7.55 -41.03 24.52
C GLU A 256 -7.41 -40.06 23.32
N PRO A 257 -8.36 -39.13 23.08
CA PRO A 257 -8.33 -38.27 21.89
C PRO A 257 -7.15 -37.28 21.82
N TRP A 258 -6.58 -36.88 22.96
CA TRP A 258 -5.43 -35.95 23.03
C TRP A 258 -4.08 -36.64 22.75
N GLN A 259 -4.04 -37.97 22.72
CA GLN A 259 -2.82 -38.71 22.40
C GLN A 259 -2.47 -38.56 20.93
N GLY A 260 -1.18 -38.45 20.63
CA GLY A 260 -0.72 -37.83 19.39
C GLY A 260 0.79 -37.95 19.16
N LEU A 261 1.32 -37.12 18.27
CA LEU A 261 2.75 -37.03 17.98
C LEU A 261 3.25 -35.59 18.18
N GLU A 262 4.33 -35.40 18.94
CA GLU A 262 4.84 -34.09 19.34
C GLU A 262 6.31 -33.84 19.01
N GLN A 263 6.69 -32.56 18.87
CA GLN A 263 8.04 -32.07 18.67
C GLN A 263 8.21 -30.73 19.42
N ASP A 264 9.24 -30.59 20.24
CA ASP A 264 9.56 -29.32 20.91
C ASP A 264 10.21 -28.35 19.91
N ILE A 265 9.63 -27.17 19.74
CA ILE A 265 10.08 -26.13 18.79
C ILE A 265 10.53 -24.84 19.48
N THR A 266 10.78 -24.85 20.80
CA THR A 266 11.08 -23.68 21.64
C THR A 266 12.14 -22.76 21.03
N ASP A 267 13.32 -23.29 20.75
CA ASP A 267 14.47 -22.50 20.24
C ASP A 267 14.35 -22.15 18.74
N ARG A 268 13.33 -22.70 18.07
CA ARG A 268 13.08 -22.54 16.63
C ARG A 268 11.94 -21.56 16.34
N VAL A 269 11.16 -21.18 17.35
CA VAL A 269 10.17 -20.11 17.29
C VAL A 269 10.72 -18.80 17.87
N SER A 270 9.99 -17.69 17.75
CA SER A 270 10.42 -16.38 18.23
C SER A 270 9.22 -15.49 18.49
N ALA A 271 9.26 -14.68 19.54
CA ALA A 271 8.17 -13.75 19.86
C ALA A 271 7.95 -12.73 18.72
N GLY A 272 6.69 -12.36 18.50
CA GLY A 272 6.27 -11.45 17.42
C GLY A 272 6.28 -12.05 16.00
N THR A 273 6.91 -13.21 15.79
CA THR A 273 6.98 -13.87 14.46
C THR A 273 5.77 -14.76 14.22
N VAL A 274 5.20 -14.70 13.01
CA VAL A 274 4.09 -15.55 12.56
C VAL A 274 4.61 -16.77 11.83
N TYR A 275 4.22 -17.94 12.33
CA TYR A 275 4.54 -19.25 11.76
C TYR A 275 3.28 -19.88 11.15
N ALA A 276 3.34 -20.23 9.87
CA ALA A 276 2.27 -20.94 9.17
C ALA A 276 2.48 -22.45 9.32
N VAL A 277 1.42 -23.19 9.63
CA VAL A 277 1.42 -24.64 9.87
C VAL A 277 0.60 -25.35 8.81
N SER A 278 1.14 -26.42 8.23
CA SER A 278 0.40 -27.35 7.37
C SER A 278 0.84 -28.79 7.63
N ALA A 279 -0.10 -29.71 7.75
CA ALA A 279 0.15 -31.15 7.85
C ALA A 279 -0.74 -31.95 6.90
N ARG A 280 -0.26 -33.11 6.45
CA ARG A 280 -1.07 -34.13 5.76
C ARG A 280 -1.42 -35.24 6.72
N VAL A 281 -2.72 -35.48 6.89
CA VAL A 281 -3.24 -36.45 7.85
C VAL A 281 -4.33 -37.32 7.26
N ARG A 282 -4.32 -38.59 7.67
CA ARG A 282 -5.35 -39.61 7.41
C ARG A 282 -5.70 -40.28 8.75
N VAL A 283 -6.82 -40.97 8.81
CA VAL A 283 -7.22 -41.74 9.99
C VAL A 283 -7.72 -43.11 9.55
N ASP A 284 -7.48 -44.13 10.37
CA ASP A 284 -7.98 -45.49 10.11
C ASP A 284 -8.44 -46.18 11.40
N GLY A 285 -9.03 -47.37 11.24
CA GLY A 285 -9.71 -48.10 12.30
C GLY A 285 -11.23 -47.91 12.26
N ASN A 286 -11.89 -48.21 13.37
CA ASN A 286 -13.35 -48.41 13.41
C ASN A 286 -14.16 -47.11 13.55
N ILE A 287 -13.97 -46.19 12.61
CA ILE A 287 -14.63 -44.86 12.60
C ILE A 287 -15.89 -44.82 11.71
N HIS A 288 -16.96 -44.20 12.21
CA HIS A 288 -18.17 -43.94 11.43
C HIS A 288 -18.02 -42.66 10.58
N GLY A 289 -17.36 -42.79 9.43
CA GLY A 289 -17.22 -41.74 8.43
C GLY A 289 -15.93 -40.92 8.60
N LYS A 290 -16.06 -39.68 9.09
CA LYS A 290 -14.93 -38.75 9.29
C LYS A 290 -14.68 -38.48 10.77
N ALA A 291 -13.41 -38.32 11.13
CA ALA A 291 -12.98 -38.03 12.50
C ALA A 291 -12.14 -36.74 12.56
N GLU A 292 -12.21 -36.03 13.69
CA GLU A 292 -11.52 -34.76 13.88
C GLU A 292 -10.05 -34.97 14.28
N VAL A 293 -9.14 -34.33 13.54
CA VAL A 293 -7.69 -34.24 13.84
C VAL A 293 -7.34 -32.77 14.02
N LYS A 294 -6.47 -32.46 14.99
CA LYS A 294 -6.08 -31.12 15.43
C LYS A 294 -4.56 -30.98 15.46
N ALA A 295 -4.10 -29.75 15.27
CA ALA A 295 -2.75 -29.33 15.62
C ALA A 295 -2.84 -28.33 16.78
N THR A 296 -2.03 -28.53 17.81
CA THR A 296 -2.10 -27.76 19.07
C THR A 296 -0.67 -27.44 19.55
N LEU A 297 -0.49 -26.27 20.16
CA LEU A 297 0.73 -25.93 20.90
C LEU A 297 0.50 -26.12 22.40
N ARG A 298 1.37 -26.87 23.07
CA ARG A 298 1.51 -26.87 24.53
C ARG A 298 2.56 -25.83 24.90
N LEU A 299 2.14 -24.76 25.59
CA LEU A 299 2.99 -23.66 26.04
C LEU A 299 3.18 -23.75 27.55
N GLN A 300 4.42 -23.82 28.04
CA GLN A 300 4.73 -23.71 29.47
C GLN A 300 5.33 -22.34 29.77
N ASN A 301 4.67 -21.56 30.62
CA ASN A 301 5.09 -20.20 30.97
C ASN A 301 6.19 -20.19 32.05
N PRO A 302 6.92 -19.06 32.23
CA PRO A 302 7.94 -18.91 33.28
C PRO A 302 7.43 -19.06 34.72
N ASP A 303 6.13 -18.86 34.95
CA ASP A 303 5.48 -19.05 36.27
C ASP A 303 5.07 -20.52 36.54
N GLY A 304 5.32 -21.43 35.60
CA GLY A 304 4.96 -22.85 35.68
C GLY A 304 3.55 -23.18 35.17
N SER A 305 2.72 -22.18 34.81
CA SER A 305 1.42 -22.43 34.17
C SER A 305 1.60 -23.07 32.79
N THR A 306 0.65 -23.92 32.39
CA THR A 306 0.68 -24.63 31.09
C THR A 306 -0.63 -24.39 30.36
N HIS A 307 -0.54 -23.93 29.11
CA HIS A 307 -1.67 -23.61 28.23
C HIS A 307 -1.63 -24.47 26.96
N TYR A 308 -2.81 -24.75 26.42
CA TYR A 308 -2.99 -25.53 25.20
C TYR A 308 -3.70 -24.65 24.17
N ASN A 309 -2.97 -24.27 23.12
CA ASN A 309 -3.43 -23.34 22.10
C ASN A 309 -3.74 -24.13 20.80
N PRO A 310 -5.00 -24.34 20.43
CA PRO A 310 -5.35 -25.04 19.19
C PRO A 310 -5.03 -24.17 17.97
N ILE A 311 -4.30 -24.72 17.01
CA ILE A 311 -3.71 -24.00 15.86
C ILE A 311 -4.47 -24.26 14.55
N GLY A 312 -4.99 -25.47 14.38
CA GLY A 312 -5.72 -25.89 13.18
C GLY A 312 -6.47 -27.20 13.40
N ARG A 313 -7.47 -27.49 12.56
CA ARG A 313 -8.23 -28.75 12.62
C ARG A 313 -8.78 -29.18 11.27
N VAL A 314 -8.95 -30.48 11.07
CA VAL A 314 -9.54 -31.07 9.86
C VAL A 314 -10.39 -32.30 10.20
N LEU A 315 -11.42 -32.57 9.39
CA LEU A 315 -12.16 -33.83 9.43
C LEU A 315 -11.51 -34.85 8.49
N ALA A 316 -10.54 -35.59 9.03
CA ALA A 316 -9.81 -36.66 8.35
C ALA A 316 -10.74 -37.85 8.02
N SER A 317 -10.35 -38.68 7.04
CA SER A 317 -11.12 -39.88 6.66
C SER A 317 -10.22 -41.08 6.36
N LYS A 318 -10.87 -42.25 6.30
CA LYS A 318 -10.29 -43.53 5.83
C LYS A 318 -9.98 -43.56 4.34
N GLU A 319 -10.40 -42.56 3.56
CA GLU A 319 -10.44 -42.63 2.09
C GLU A 319 -9.31 -41.84 1.41
N LYS A 320 -8.95 -40.66 1.93
CA LYS A 320 -7.90 -39.80 1.34
C LYS A 320 -7.11 -39.04 2.40
N TRP A 321 -5.90 -38.63 2.06
CA TRP A 321 -5.16 -37.62 2.82
C TRP A 321 -5.95 -36.31 2.83
N GLU A 322 -6.14 -35.75 4.02
CA GLU A 322 -6.72 -34.43 4.21
C GLU A 322 -5.64 -33.44 4.67
N LYS A 323 -5.79 -32.18 4.29
CA LYS A 323 -4.85 -31.12 4.67
C LYS A 323 -5.33 -30.45 5.96
N LEU A 324 -4.51 -30.48 7.00
CA LEU A 324 -4.68 -29.65 8.18
C LEU A 324 -3.85 -28.37 7.98
N GLU A 325 -4.46 -27.21 8.12
CA GLU A 325 -3.77 -25.91 8.05
C GLU A 325 -4.07 -25.07 9.30
N GLY A 326 -3.13 -24.19 9.66
CA GLY A 326 -3.23 -23.29 10.79
C GLY A 326 -2.08 -22.28 10.84
N SER A 327 -2.04 -21.44 11.87
CA SER A 327 -0.93 -20.50 12.08
C SER A 327 -0.86 -20.02 13.52
N PHE A 328 0.33 -19.71 14.00
CA PHE A 328 0.53 -19.16 15.35
C PHE A 328 1.57 -18.04 15.38
N SER A 329 1.50 -17.24 16.45
CA SER A 329 2.52 -16.28 16.85
C SER A 329 2.51 -16.17 18.37
N LEU A 330 3.69 -16.03 18.99
CA LEU A 330 3.83 -15.91 20.44
C LEU A 330 4.08 -14.44 20.79
N THR A 331 3.30 -13.83 21.69
CA THR A 331 3.48 -12.42 22.07
C THR A 331 4.69 -12.25 23.00
N ASN A 332 4.86 -13.18 23.93
CA ASN A 332 6.05 -13.35 24.76
C ASN A 332 6.58 -14.77 24.54
N MET A 333 7.88 -15.03 24.73
CA MET A 333 8.42 -16.40 24.71
C MET A 333 8.03 -17.15 25.99
N PRO A 334 7.33 -18.30 25.90
CA PRO A 334 7.20 -19.23 27.01
C PRO A 334 8.55 -19.92 27.30
N LYS A 335 8.64 -20.63 28.42
CA LYS A 335 9.80 -21.45 28.79
C LYS A 335 9.94 -22.71 27.91
N CYS A 336 8.83 -23.23 27.40
CA CYS A 336 8.79 -24.38 26.48
C CYS A 336 7.58 -24.25 25.54
N VAL A 337 7.75 -24.62 24.27
CA VAL A 337 6.78 -24.54 23.17
C VAL A 337 6.80 -25.86 22.40
N VAL A 338 5.87 -26.75 22.70
CA VAL A 338 5.78 -28.06 22.03
C VAL A 338 4.63 -28.04 21.02
N PHE A 339 4.92 -28.39 19.78
CA PHE A 339 3.92 -28.61 18.75
C PHE A 339 3.49 -30.07 18.72
N TYR A 340 2.18 -30.33 18.62
CA TYR A 340 1.69 -31.69 18.48
C TYR A 340 0.41 -31.83 17.64
N LEU A 341 0.23 -33.03 17.08
CA LEU A 341 -0.96 -33.44 16.32
C LEU A 341 -1.77 -34.45 17.15
N GLU A 342 -3.05 -34.17 17.37
CA GLU A 342 -3.99 -34.93 18.21
C GLU A 342 -5.32 -35.20 17.50
N GLY A 343 -6.21 -36.01 18.10
CA GLY A 343 -7.28 -36.68 17.37
C GLY A 343 -6.75 -37.86 16.53
N PRO A 344 -7.59 -38.78 15.98
CA PRO A 344 -9.05 -38.90 16.10
C PRO A 344 -9.50 -39.32 17.52
N PRO A 345 -10.79 -39.65 17.76
CA PRO A 345 -11.24 -40.28 19.01
C PRO A 345 -10.45 -41.55 19.37
N ALA A 346 -10.60 -42.00 20.61
CA ALA A 346 -9.96 -43.21 21.14
C ALA A 346 -10.31 -44.46 20.30
N GLY A 347 -9.34 -45.38 20.15
CA GLY A 347 -9.47 -46.61 19.36
C GLY A 347 -9.35 -46.43 17.85
N ALA A 348 -9.03 -45.22 17.36
CA ALA A 348 -8.71 -44.95 15.96
C ALA A 348 -7.28 -44.40 15.82
N ASP A 349 -6.62 -44.78 14.74
CA ASP A 349 -5.22 -44.47 14.49
C ASP A 349 -5.11 -43.15 13.70
N LEU A 350 -4.13 -42.32 14.06
CA LEU A 350 -3.76 -41.09 13.34
C LEU A 350 -2.56 -41.40 12.45
N ILE A 351 -2.66 -41.07 11.17
CA ILE A 351 -1.61 -41.29 10.17
C ILE A 351 -1.17 -39.92 9.65
N ILE A 352 0.14 -39.66 9.59
CA ILE A 352 0.72 -38.36 9.27
C ILE A 352 1.79 -38.55 8.18
N ASP A 353 1.65 -37.85 7.04
CA ASP A 353 2.53 -37.99 5.87
C ASP A 353 3.62 -36.90 5.82
N PHE A 354 3.26 -35.64 6.06
CA PHE A 354 4.26 -34.61 6.34
C PHE A 354 3.73 -33.47 7.23
N VAL A 355 4.64 -32.72 7.86
CA VAL A 355 4.36 -31.53 8.66
C VAL A 355 5.35 -30.39 8.37
N THR A 356 4.84 -29.27 7.89
CA THR A 356 5.60 -28.03 7.70
C THR A 356 5.16 -26.95 8.69
N ILE A 357 6.12 -26.29 9.33
CA ILE A 357 5.92 -25.02 10.04
C ILE A 357 6.97 -24.05 9.53
N ALA A 358 6.57 -22.93 8.92
CA ALA A 358 7.52 -21.98 8.33
C ALA A 358 7.22 -20.54 8.75
N ARG A 359 8.28 -19.70 8.85
CA ARG A 359 8.11 -18.24 8.99
C ARG A 359 7.41 -17.70 7.73
N SER A 360 6.32 -16.97 7.92
CA SER A 360 5.45 -16.58 6.80
C SER A 360 5.98 -15.36 6.03
N GLU A 361 6.75 -15.59 4.97
CA GLU A 361 7.01 -14.54 3.96
C GLU A 361 5.74 -14.26 3.15
N HIS A 362 5.33 -13.00 3.08
CA HIS A 362 4.02 -12.61 2.53
C HIS A 362 3.93 -12.74 1.00
N LYS A 363 3.52 -13.91 0.51
CA LYS A 363 2.65 -14.05 -0.67
C LYS A 363 1.26 -14.44 -0.19
N GLN A 364 0.24 -13.64 -0.51
CA GLN A 364 -1.15 -13.96 -0.14
C GLN A 364 -1.70 -15.15 -0.94
N PRO A 365 -2.23 -16.20 -0.29
CA PRO A 365 -3.22 -17.08 -0.88
C PRO A 365 -4.58 -16.37 -0.97
N LYS A 366 -5.50 -16.89 -1.79
CA LYS A 366 -6.85 -16.33 -1.98
C LYS A 366 -7.76 -16.59 -0.76
N GLU A 367 -8.85 -15.82 -0.69
CA GLU A 367 -9.78 -15.75 0.45
C GLU A 367 -10.26 -17.09 1.01
N VAL A 368 -9.96 -17.34 2.29
CA VAL A 368 -10.86 -18.03 3.24
C VAL A 368 -10.81 -17.23 4.55
N LYS A 369 -11.95 -17.08 5.24
CA LYS A 369 -12.06 -16.24 6.45
C LYS A 369 -11.96 -17.05 7.73
N SER A 370 -11.18 -16.55 8.69
CA SER A 370 -11.35 -16.77 10.12
C SER A 370 -10.85 -15.54 10.90
N ILE A 371 -11.69 -14.97 11.78
CA ILE A 371 -11.31 -13.83 12.63
C ILE A 371 -10.83 -14.36 13.99
N SER A 372 -9.53 -14.58 14.14
CA SER A 372 -8.94 -15.08 15.40
C SER A 372 -7.47 -14.65 15.63
N GLY A 373 -7.10 -13.42 15.25
CA GLY A 373 -5.70 -12.96 15.31
C GLY A 373 -5.48 -11.45 15.34
N ILE A 374 -6.49 -10.66 15.73
CA ILE A 374 -6.36 -9.22 15.92
C ILE A 374 -6.61 -8.92 17.40
N GLU A 375 -5.64 -8.28 18.06
CA GLU A 375 -5.84 -7.68 19.39
C GLU A 375 -6.86 -6.55 19.27
N THR A 376 -8.13 -6.91 19.47
CA THR A 376 -9.25 -5.98 19.45
C THR A 376 -9.38 -5.34 20.83
N ILE A 377 -9.42 -4.01 20.87
CA ILE A 377 -9.65 -3.27 22.11
C ILE A 377 -11.10 -3.43 22.61
N ILE A 378 -11.99 -4.07 21.85
CA ILE A 378 -13.38 -4.38 22.21
C ILE A 378 -13.42 -5.62 23.10
N LYS A 379 -14.12 -5.51 24.24
CA LYS A 379 -14.30 -6.58 25.21
C LYS A 379 -15.41 -7.50 24.76
N ASN A 380 -15.26 -8.81 25.04
CA ASN A 380 -16.17 -9.86 24.59
C ASN A 380 -16.55 -9.71 23.09
N PRO A 381 -15.56 -9.69 22.17
CA PRO A 381 -15.74 -9.27 20.78
C PRO A 381 -16.47 -10.30 19.90
N GLN A 382 -16.79 -11.48 20.43
CA GLN A 382 -17.45 -12.61 19.75
C GLN A 382 -18.64 -13.17 20.56
N PHE A 383 -19.10 -12.46 21.61
CA PHE A 383 -20.23 -12.84 22.48
C PHE A 383 -20.10 -14.20 23.21
N GLU A 384 -18.90 -14.76 23.27
CA GLU A 384 -18.59 -15.99 24.01
C GLU A 384 -18.90 -15.83 25.51
N GLU A 385 -18.59 -14.67 26.11
CA GLU A 385 -18.98 -14.28 27.50
C GLU A 385 -20.43 -13.75 27.61
N GLY A 386 -21.35 -14.28 26.80
CA GLY A 386 -22.71 -13.75 26.72
C GLY A 386 -22.74 -12.34 26.14
N LEU A 387 -23.52 -11.44 26.76
CA LEU A 387 -23.57 -10.01 26.42
C LEU A 387 -22.72 -9.13 27.37
N SER A 388 -21.74 -9.73 28.07
CA SER A 388 -20.75 -9.02 28.89
C SER A 388 -20.16 -7.82 28.13
N ASN A 389 -20.12 -6.64 28.76
CA ASN A 389 -19.68 -5.35 28.19
C ASN A 389 -20.50 -4.77 27.01
N TRP A 390 -21.63 -5.37 26.62
CA TRP A 390 -22.51 -4.86 25.56
C TRP A 390 -23.83 -4.30 26.11
N SER A 391 -24.43 -3.34 25.40
CA SER A 391 -25.76 -2.80 25.74
C SER A 391 -26.54 -2.39 24.48
N GLY A 392 -27.86 -2.22 24.60
CA GLY A 392 -28.71 -1.67 23.53
C GLY A 392 -28.95 -0.17 23.70
N ARG A 393 -28.76 0.61 22.62
CA ARG A 393 -28.99 2.07 22.58
C ARG A 393 -30.46 2.35 22.26
N GLY A 394 -31.33 2.21 23.27
CA GLY A 394 -32.79 2.39 23.11
C GLY A 394 -33.49 1.20 22.43
N CYS A 395 -32.89 0.02 22.50
CA CYS A 395 -33.46 -1.26 22.05
C CYS A 395 -33.00 -2.38 23.00
N ASN A 396 -33.60 -3.56 22.85
CA ASN A 396 -33.10 -4.76 23.54
C ASN A 396 -31.88 -5.32 22.81
N ILE A 397 -31.10 -6.15 23.51
CA ILE A 397 -30.07 -7.00 22.90
C ILE A 397 -30.20 -8.45 23.38
N CYS A 398 -29.97 -9.41 22.49
CA CYS A 398 -30.01 -10.83 22.80
C CYS A 398 -28.80 -11.54 22.17
N ARG A 399 -28.18 -12.50 22.87
CA ARG A 399 -27.24 -13.45 22.26
C ARG A 399 -28.03 -14.60 21.64
N HIS A 400 -27.56 -15.07 20.49
CA HIS A 400 -28.08 -16.25 19.82
C HIS A 400 -27.01 -17.29 19.63
N GLU A 401 -27.45 -18.54 19.76
CA GLU A 401 -26.68 -19.73 19.42
C GLU A 401 -27.19 -20.25 18.07
N PHE A 402 -26.44 -21.15 17.44
CA PHE A 402 -26.76 -21.72 16.13
C PHE A 402 -28.22 -22.23 16.05
N THR A 403 -28.97 -21.84 14.99
CA THR A 403 -30.40 -22.07 14.65
C THR A 403 -31.36 -20.87 14.79
N ALA A 404 -31.00 -19.80 15.51
CA ALA A 404 -31.88 -18.61 15.62
C ALA A 404 -32.17 -17.93 14.25
N TYR A 405 -33.22 -17.10 14.23
CA TYR A 405 -33.64 -16.29 13.07
C TYR A 405 -33.81 -17.06 11.74
N GLY A 406 -34.24 -18.33 11.80
CA GLY A 406 -34.45 -19.15 10.61
C GLY A 406 -33.16 -19.77 10.08
N ASN A 407 -32.36 -20.36 10.97
CA ASN A 407 -31.06 -20.97 10.67
C ASN A 407 -29.97 -19.98 10.23
N VAL A 408 -29.95 -18.78 10.80
CA VAL A 408 -28.76 -17.91 10.72
C VAL A 408 -27.62 -18.60 11.47
N LYS A 409 -26.49 -18.78 10.77
CA LYS A 409 -25.23 -19.27 11.34
C LYS A 409 -24.30 -18.07 11.56
N PRO A 410 -23.53 -18.02 12.64
CA PRO A 410 -22.44 -17.06 12.78
C PRO A 410 -21.39 -17.24 11.66
N VAL A 411 -20.59 -16.20 11.38
CA VAL A 411 -19.43 -16.27 10.47
C VAL A 411 -18.17 -16.62 11.26
N ASN A 412 -18.10 -16.24 12.54
CA ASN A 412 -16.97 -16.46 13.44
C ASN A 412 -17.47 -16.88 14.83
N GLY A 413 -16.65 -17.64 15.57
CA GLY A 413 -17.02 -18.11 16.91
C GLY A 413 -18.27 -19.00 16.94
N SER A 414 -18.95 -19.02 18.09
CA SER A 414 -20.15 -19.83 18.33
C SER A 414 -21.46 -19.02 18.33
N TYR A 415 -21.37 -17.69 18.41
CA TYR A 415 -22.49 -16.82 18.77
C TYR A 415 -22.53 -15.51 18.00
N PHE A 416 -23.74 -14.98 17.80
CA PHE A 416 -23.97 -13.61 17.34
C PHE A 416 -24.94 -12.88 18.27
N ALA A 417 -24.96 -11.55 18.20
CA ALA A 417 -25.92 -10.73 18.95
C ALA A 417 -26.96 -10.09 18.00
N SER A 418 -28.17 -9.87 18.50
CA SER A 418 -29.23 -9.13 17.81
C SER A 418 -29.66 -7.89 18.61
N ALA A 419 -29.75 -6.73 17.98
CA ALA A 419 -30.40 -5.54 18.52
C ALA A 419 -31.86 -5.50 18.07
N THR A 420 -32.80 -5.61 19.02
CA THR A 420 -34.21 -5.95 18.74
C THR A 420 -35.21 -4.99 19.38
N GLY A 421 -36.41 -4.91 18.81
CA GLY A 421 -37.44 -3.97 19.28
C GLY A 421 -37.06 -2.50 19.03
N ARG A 422 -36.35 -2.25 17.92
CA ARG A 422 -35.86 -0.93 17.51
C ARG A 422 -37.03 -0.03 17.07
N VAL A 423 -37.25 1.08 17.76
CA VAL A 423 -38.34 2.04 17.47
C VAL A 423 -37.90 3.23 16.60
N HIS A 424 -36.58 3.42 16.44
CA HIS A 424 -35.95 4.43 15.60
C HIS A 424 -34.72 3.86 14.88
N SER A 425 -34.33 4.48 13.77
CA SER A 425 -33.13 4.08 13.00
C SER A 425 -31.82 4.18 13.78
N TRP A 426 -31.74 5.09 14.75
CA TRP A 426 -30.57 5.27 15.63
C TRP A 426 -30.46 4.23 16.75
N ASN A 427 -31.47 3.37 16.93
CA ASN A 427 -31.35 2.28 17.88
C ASN A 427 -30.38 1.20 17.35
N GLY A 428 -29.63 0.58 18.25
CA GLY A 428 -28.53 -0.30 17.87
C GLY A 428 -27.80 -0.94 19.06
N ILE A 429 -26.90 -1.88 18.79
CA ILE A 429 -26.02 -2.47 19.80
C ILE A 429 -24.78 -1.57 19.98
N GLN A 430 -24.37 -1.34 21.24
CA GLN A 430 -23.29 -0.41 21.60
C GLN A 430 -22.33 -0.98 22.66
N GLN A 431 -21.08 -0.48 22.65
CA GLN A 431 -20.08 -0.68 23.70
C GLN A 431 -19.35 0.64 24.01
N ASP A 432 -19.17 0.94 25.30
CA ASP A 432 -18.43 2.11 25.79
C ASP A 432 -16.91 1.83 25.78
N ILE A 433 -16.18 2.47 24.87
CA ILE A 433 -14.74 2.25 24.63
C ILE A 433 -13.85 3.34 25.27
N THR A 434 -14.42 4.14 26.18
CA THR A 434 -13.68 5.15 26.95
C THR A 434 -12.46 4.53 27.66
N GLY A 435 -11.32 5.22 27.62
CA GLY A 435 -10.04 4.74 28.17
C GLY A 435 -9.35 3.62 27.38
N ARG A 436 -9.97 3.11 26.31
CA ARG A 436 -9.38 2.09 25.41
C ARG A 436 -8.97 2.66 24.05
N VAL A 437 -9.53 3.81 23.67
CA VAL A 437 -9.05 4.65 22.56
C VAL A 437 -8.22 5.83 23.07
N GLN A 438 -7.26 6.28 22.26
CA GLN A 438 -6.33 7.37 22.58
C GLN A 438 -6.41 8.50 21.54
N ARG A 439 -6.07 9.74 21.94
CA ARG A 439 -5.99 10.90 21.05
C ARG A 439 -4.85 10.71 20.03
N LYS A 440 -5.07 11.11 18.78
CA LYS A 440 -4.12 11.01 17.65
C LYS A 440 -3.67 9.59 17.26
N VAL A 441 -4.30 8.54 17.80
CA VAL A 441 -4.10 7.15 17.34
C VAL A 441 -5.19 6.80 16.33
N SER A 442 -4.79 6.22 15.20
CA SER A 442 -5.71 5.66 14.21
C SER A 442 -6.21 4.30 14.64
N TYR A 443 -7.50 4.06 14.48
CA TYR A 443 -8.15 2.78 14.74
C TYR A 443 -8.85 2.28 13.48
N GLU A 444 -8.79 0.97 13.23
CA GLU A 444 -9.52 0.28 12.16
C GLU A 444 -10.59 -0.63 12.78
N ILE A 445 -11.81 -0.55 12.25
CA ILE A 445 -12.94 -1.39 12.65
C ILE A 445 -13.31 -2.37 11.54
N SER A 446 -13.69 -3.59 11.91
CA SER A 446 -14.37 -4.56 11.04
C SER A 446 -15.44 -5.31 11.82
N SER A 447 -16.66 -5.38 11.28
CA SER A 447 -17.79 -6.12 11.88
C SER A 447 -18.69 -6.73 10.81
N PRO A 448 -18.96 -8.05 10.82
CA PRO A 448 -19.99 -8.65 10.00
C PRO A 448 -21.38 -8.33 10.56
N VAL A 449 -22.26 -7.85 9.68
CA VAL A 449 -23.65 -7.48 10.01
C VAL A 449 -24.65 -8.09 9.04
N ARG A 450 -25.87 -8.30 9.51
CA ARG A 450 -27.04 -8.78 8.74
C ARG A 450 -28.29 -8.11 9.34
N ILE A 451 -29.40 -8.11 8.62
CA ILE A 451 -30.69 -7.61 9.15
C ILE A 451 -31.72 -8.73 9.24
N PHE A 452 -32.81 -8.50 9.97
CA PHE A 452 -33.98 -9.38 9.97
C PHE A 452 -35.27 -8.55 10.04
N GLY A 453 -36.34 -9.03 9.40
CA GLY A 453 -37.63 -8.33 9.32
C GLY A 453 -37.82 -7.44 8.09
N SER A 454 -36.91 -7.48 7.10
CA SER A 454 -37.07 -6.81 5.80
C SER A 454 -36.66 -7.73 4.66
N ALA A 455 -37.45 -7.76 3.58
CA ALA A 455 -37.11 -8.47 2.34
C ALA A 455 -36.22 -7.65 1.38
N ASN A 456 -36.08 -6.34 1.64
CA ASN A 456 -35.24 -5.40 0.89
C ASN A 456 -33.94 -5.13 1.65
N GLU A 457 -32.84 -4.90 0.91
CA GLU A 457 -31.59 -4.43 1.52
C GLU A 457 -31.78 -3.02 2.13
N THR A 458 -31.14 -2.75 3.27
CA THR A 458 -31.19 -1.43 3.95
C THR A 458 -29.84 -1.06 4.55
N GLU A 459 -29.58 0.24 4.71
CA GLU A 459 -28.29 0.73 5.20
C GLU A 459 -28.10 0.41 6.70
N VAL A 460 -27.04 -0.32 7.01
CA VAL A 460 -26.49 -0.45 8.38
C VAL A 460 -25.20 0.37 8.43
N ARG A 461 -24.94 1.03 9.55
CA ARG A 461 -23.74 1.86 9.75
C ARG A 461 -23.12 1.67 11.13
N THR A 462 -21.81 1.89 11.21
CA THR A 462 -21.07 2.05 12.45
C THR A 462 -20.95 3.53 12.78
N THR A 463 -21.39 3.93 13.97
CA THR A 463 -21.30 5.30 14.45
C THR A 463 -20.53 5.35 15.77
N LEU A 464 -19.68 6.37 15.91
CA LEU A 464 -18.91 6.69 17.08
C LEU A 464 -19.51 7.93 17.74
N TRP A 465 -20.08 7.76 18.93
CA TRP A 465 -20.48 8.87 19.77
C TRP A 465 -19.30 9.31 20.63
N VAL A 466 -18.92 10.58 20.53
CA VAL A 466 -17.80 11.17 21.26
C VAL A 466 -18.34 12.30 22.14
N GLN A 467 -18.05 12.25 23.44
CA GLN A 467 -18.33 13.35 24.35
C GLN A 467 -17.05 14.15 24.55
N GLU A 468 -17.11 15.42 24.19
CA GLU A 468 -16.06 16.41 24.39
C GLU A 468 -16.49 17.34 25.54
N TYR A 469 -15.61 18.23 26.01
CA TYR A 469 -15.87 19.09 27.17
C TYR A 469 -17.04 20.07 26.93
N GLY A 470 -18.27 19.60 27.22
CA GLY A 470 -19.53 20.32 27.04
C GLY A 470 -20.25 20.06 25.71
N ARG A 471 -19.85 19.07 24.90
CA ARG A 471 -20.45 18.77 23.58
C ARG A 471 -20.55 17.27 23.29
N GLU A 472 -21.45 16.89 22.39
CA GLU A 472 -21.55 15.54 21.81
C GLU A 472 -21.31 15.60 20.30
N GLN A 473 -20.50 14.69 19.77
CA GLN A 473 -20.29 14.45 18.34
C GLN A 473 -20.75 13.03 17.96
N TYR A 474 -21.19 12.85 16.71
CA TYR A 474 -21.67 11.58 16.16
C TYR A 474 -20.98 11.34 14.81
N LEU A 475 -19.93 10.51 14.79
CA LEU A 475 -19.07 10.27 13.61
C LEU A 475 -19.43 8.92 12.96
N CYS A 476 -19.89 8.92 11.72
CA CYS A 476 -20.15 7.70 10.96
C CYS A 476 -18.83 7.12 10.43
N ILE A 477 -18.36 6.00 10.99
CA ILE A 477 -17.09 5.36 10.62
C ILE A 477 -17.22 4.55 9.32
N SER A 478 -18.36 3.89 9.11
CA SER A 478 -18.64 3.13 7.89
C SER A 478 -20.12 2.85 7.73
N LYS A 479 -20.57 2.61 6.49
CA LYS A 479 -21.95 2.23 6.17
C LYS A 479 -21.99 1.26 5.00
N ASN A 480 -22.94 0.33 5.00
CA ASN A 480 -23.09 -0.67 3.94
C ASN A 480 -24.56 -1.14 3.84
N GLN A 481 -24.98 -1.62 2.67
CA GLN A 481 -26.32 -2.20 2.50
C GLN A 481 -26.30 -3.65 3.04
N ALA A 482 -27.16 -3.95 4.01
CA ALA A 482 -27.32 -5.29 4.56
C ALA A 482 -28.63 -5.92 4.10
N SER A 483 -28.64 -7.25 3.98
CA SER A 483 -29.81 -8.05 3.61
C SER A 483 -30.20 -9.02 4.73
N ASP A 484 -31.39 -9.62 4.62
CA ASP A 484 -31.80 -10.77 5.42
C ASP A 484 -31.13 -12.08 4.98
N LYS A 485 -30.40 -12.10 3.85
CA LYS A 485 -29.92 -13.31 3.17
C LYS A 485 -28.47 -13.66 3.48
N ARG A 486 -27.59 -12.66 3.61
CA ARG A 486 -26.14 -12.84 3.78
C ARG A 486 -25.54 -11.85 4.78
N TRP A 487 -24.51 -12.31 5.49
CA TRP A 487 -23.63 -11.44 6.26
C TRP A 487 -22.82 -10.54 5.33
N THR A 488 -22.95 -9.23 5.55
CA THR A 488 -22.18 -8.17 4.88
C THR A 488 -21.16 -7.62 5.88
N HIS A 489 -20.16 -6.85 5.47
CA HIS A 489 -19.15 -6.30 6.40
C HIS A 489 -19.19 -4.78 6.43
N LEU A 490 -19.23 -4.24 7.65
CA LEU A 490 -18.85 -2.87 7.96
C LEU A 490 -17.34 -2.84 8.17
N LYS A 491 -16.66 -1.89 7.52
CA LYS A 491 -15.22 -1.64 7.65
C LYS A 491 -14.95 -0.15 7.52
N GLY A 492 -14.10 0.40 8.37
CA GLY A 492 -13.70 1.80 8.31
C GLY A 492 -12.58 2.13 9.28
N LYS A 493 -12.17 3.41 9.30
CA LYS A 493 -11.11 3.92 10.18
C LYS A 493 -11.54 5.23 10.86
N PHE A 494 -10.99 5.52 12.02
CA PHE A 494 -11.14 6.82 12.67
C PHE A 494 -9.90 7.23 13.48
N ILE A 495 -9.75 8.52 13.71
CA ILE A 495 -8.83 9.13 14.68
C ILE A 495 -9.64 10.10 15.55
N LEU A 496 -9.33 10.14 16.84
CA LEU A 496 -9.84 11.17 17.74
C LEU A 496 -8.79 12.27 17.88
N HIS A 497 -9.04 13.43 17.28
CA HIS A 497 -8.12 14.57 17.30
C HIS A 497 -8.35 15.46 18.53
N ALA A 498 -9.59 15.76 18.91
CA ALA A 498 -9.92 16.58 20.06
C ALA A 498 -9.81 15.83 21.41
N PRO A 499 -9.66 16.53 22.56
CA PRO A 499 -9.78 15.92 23.89
C PRO A 499 -11.22 15.50 24.21
N PHE A 500 -11.41 14.22 24.57
CA PHE A 500 -12.72 13.62 24.87
C PHE A 500 -12.81 13.12 26.31
N SER A 501 -14.00 13.20 26.91
CA SER A 501 -14.32 12.63 28.22
C SER A 501 -14.98 11.25 28.14
N LYS A 502 -15.62 10.92 27.00
CA LYS A 502 -16.32 9.64 26.81
C LYS A 502 -16.40 9.25 25.33
N VAL A 503 -16.33 7.95 25.02
CA VAL A 503 -16.45 7.43 23.65
C VAL A 503 -17.27 6.13 23.64
N VAL A 504 -18.35 6.10 22.86
CA VAL A 504 -19.23 4.93 22.72
C VAL A 504 -19.36 4.56 21.24
N LEU A 505 -19.04 3.31 20.91
CA LEU A 505 -19.17 2.76 19.57
C LEU A 505 -20.50 2.01 19.45
N PHE A 506 -21.24 2.21 18.36
CA PHE A 506 -22.50 1.50 18.13
C PHE A 506 -22.80 1.21 16.65
N ILE A 507 -23.66 0.22 16.41
CA ILE A 507 -24.11 -0.17 15.07
C ILE A 507 -25.62 0.08 14.97
N GLU A 508 -26.00 0.95 14.04
CA GLU A 508 -27.35 1.50 13.82
C GLU A 508 -27.73 1.45 12.32
N GLY A 509 -28.83 2.08 11.91
CA GLY A 509 -29.09 2.39 10.49
C GLY A 509 -30.51 2.04 10.00
N PRO A 510 -30.91 0.75 9.97
CA PRO A 510 -32.16 0.34 9.33
C PRO A 510 -33.40 0.98 9.98
N PRO A 511 -34.50 1.17 9.23
CA PRO A 511 -35.78 1.63 9.76
C PRO A 511 -36.25 0.90 11.04
N ALA A 512 -37.19 1.55 11.75
CA ALA A 512 -37.85 0.96 12.92
C ALA A 512 -38.52 -0.38 12.59
N GLY A 513 -38.52 -1.31 13.54
CA GLY A 513 -39.06 -2.66 13.38
C GLY A 513 -38.15 -3.68 12.68
N ILE A 514 -37.02 -3.25 12.09
CA ILE A 514 -36.00 -4.14 11.52
C ILE A 514 -34.94 -4.43 12.59
N ASP A 515 -34.62 -5.70 12.85
CA ASP A 515 -33.57 -6.11 13.79
C ASP A 515 -32.19 -6.03 13.12
N ILE A 516 -31.15 -5.65 13.89
CA ILE A 516 -29.75 -5.69 13.44
C ILE A 516 -29.06 -6.90 14.06
N LEU A 517 -28.45 -7.75 13.24
CA LEU A 517 -27.63 -8.89 13.64
C LEU A 517 -26.14 -8.51 13.51
N VAL A 518 -25.34 -8.83 14.52
CA VAL A 518 -23.89 -8.54 14.57
C VAL A 518 -23.12 -9.79 14.96
N ASP A 519 -22.18 -10.22 14.11
CA ASP A 519 -21.34 -11.42 14.28
C ASP A 519 -19.92 -11.02 14.68
N GLY A 520 -19.84 -10.45 15.88
CA GLY A 520 -18.62 -9.93 16.47
C GLY A 520 -18.18 -8.57 15.93
N LEU A 521 -17.23 -7.97 16.63
CA LEU A 521 -16.70 -6.64 16.32
C LEU A 521 -15.22 -6.55 16.67
N VAL A 522 -14.40 -6.33 15.63
CA VAL A 522 -12.97 -6.05 15.74
C VAL A 522 -12.76 -4.54 15.68
N LEU A 523 -12.01 -4.00 16.64
CA LEU A 523 -11.51 -2.63 16.63
C LEU A 523 -10.07 -2.67 17.16
N SER A 524 -9.08 -2.27 16.37
CA SER A 524 -7.67 -2.27 16.79
C SER A 524 -6.98 -0.99 16.34
N PRO A 525 -5.84 -0.60 16.95
CA PRO A 525 -4.98 0.41 16.35
C PRO A 525 -4.66 0.02 14.89
N ALA A 526 -4.86 0.95 13.96
CA ALA A 526 -4.49 0.74 12.58
C ALA A 526 -2.96 0.79 12.49
N ARG A 527 -2.35 -0.19 11.81
CA ARG A 527 -0.90 -0.12 11.53
C ARG A 527 -0.64 1.09 10.65
N LYS A 528 0.28 1.96 11.07
CA LYS A 528 0.86 2.96 10.19
C LYS A 528 1.56 2.21 9.06
N LEU A 529 1.23 2.54 7.81
CA LEU A 529 1.95 2.05 6.66
C LEU A 529 3.26 2.82 6.53
N ASP A 530 4.35 2.12 6.23
CA ASP A 530 5.61 2.78 5.89
C ASP A 530 5.44 3.62 4.62
N ALA A 531 6.16 4.74 4.53
CA ALA A 531 6.11 5.62 3.38
C ALA A 531 6.51 4.86 2.10
N ALA A 532 5.58 4.78 1.14
CA ALA A 532 5.76 3.96 -0.06
C ALA A 532 6.96 4.48 -0.87
N PRO A 533 8.00 3.65 -1.11
CA PRO A 533 9.27 4.14 -1.68
C PRO A 533 9.08 4.74 -3.07
N ARG A 534 9.94 5.71 -3.43
CA ARG A 534 9.87 6.39 -4.71
C ARG A 534 9.97 5.40 -5.88
N PRO A 535 8.98 5.35 -6.79
CA PRO A 535 9.02 4.44 -7.93
C PRO A 535 10.22 4.71 -8.84
N LYS A 536 10.85 3.63 -9.33
CA LYS A 536 11.95 3.73 -10.28
C LYS A 536 11.40 3.99 -11.68
N VAL A 537 11.70 5.15 -12.25
CA VAL A 537 11.36 5.50 -13.63
C VAL A 537 12.52 5.13 -14.56
N GLU A 538 12.28 4.22 -15.50
CA GLU A 538 13.31 3.70 -16.42
C GLU A 538 13.54 4.61 -17.63
N ASN A 539 14.77 5.16 -17.78
CA ASN A 539 15.37 5.69 -19.02
C ASN A 539 14.36 6.16 -20.09
N VAL A 540 13.58 7.19 -19.78
CA VAL A 540 12.51 7.70 -20.65
C VAL A 540 13.09 8.56 -21.76
N LEU A 541 12.80 8.22 -23.02
CA LEU A 541 13.20 9.02 -24.18
C LEU A 541 12.17 10.14 -24.43
N TYR A 542 12.35 11.26 -23.75
CA TYR A 542 11.52 12.45 -23.93
C TYR A 542 11.58 13.00 -25.36
N GLY A 543 10.47 13.60 -25.81
CA GLY A 543 10.32 14.12 -27.18
C GLY A 543 10.12 13.06 -28.27
N ALA A 544 10.21 11.76 -27.97
CA ALA A 544 9.91 10.69 -28.93
C ALA A 544 8.42 10.31 -28.92
N ASN A 545 7.78 10.33 -30.09
CA ASN A 545 6.40 9.88 -30.28
C ASN A 545 6.35 8.33 -30.30
N ILE A 546 5.54 7.72 -29.44
CA ILE A 546 5.37 6.25 -29.42
C ILE A 546 4.42 5.74 -30.52
N MET A 547 3.61 6.61 -31.11
CA MET A 547 2.77 6.30 -32.26
C MET A 547 3.61 6.30 -33.54
N GLN A 548 3.54 5.22 -34.31
CA GLN A 548 4.27 5.12 -35.57
C GLN A 548 3.46 5.75 -36.71
N ASN A 549 4.13 6.36 -37.71
CA ASN A 549 3.47 6.82 -38.94
C ASN A 549 2.26 7.78 -38.70
N SER A 550 2.29 8.61 -37.65
CA SER A 550 1.22 9.58 -37.31
C SER A 550 0.94 10.59 -38.43
N ALA A 551 1.96 10.93 -39.23
CA ALA A 551 1.85 11.79 -40.42
C ALA A 551 1.35 11.05 -41.68
N CYS A 552 0.91 9.78 -41.54
CA CYS A 552 0.39 8.90 -42.59
C CYS A 552 1.25 8.88 -43.87
N SER A 553 2.57 9.05 -43.73
CA SER A 553 3.51 9.19 -44.84
C SER A 553 3.81 7.86 -45.55
N ARG A 554 3.54 6.73 -44.88
CA ARG A 554 3.71 5.38 -45.41
C ARG A 554 2.38 4.64 -45.55
N GLY A 555 1.32 5.36 -45.94
CA GLY A 555 -0.04 4.82 -46.01
C GLY A 555 -0.53 4.36 -44.62
N LEU A 556 -1.23 3.23 -44.56
CA LEU A 556 -1.69 2.60 -43.31
C LEU A 556 -0.59 1.82 -42.56
N ALA A 557 0.70 1.89 -42.93
CA ALA A 557 1.73 1.11 -42.26
C ALA A 557 1.79 1.36 -40.74
N GLY A 558 1.58 0.31 -39.95
CA GLY A 558 1.50 0.36 -38.49
C GLY A 558 0.09 0.58 -37.90
N TRP A 559 -0.92 0.84 -38.73
CA TRP A 559 -2.31 1.07 -38.32
C TRP A 559 -3.20 -0.13 -38.62
N SER A 560 -4.03 -0.52 -37.64
CA SER A 560 -5.03 -1.59 -37.76
C SER A 560 -6.44 -1.07 -37.48
N PRO A 561 -7.51 -1.68 -38.04
CA PRO A 561 -8.87 -1.43 -37.59
C PRO A 561 -9.13 -2.11 -36.23
N MET A 562 -9.86 -1.42 -35.35
CA MET A 562 -10.60 -2.05 -34.26
C MET A 562 -11.93 -2.55 -34.82
N GLY A 563 -12.17 -3.86 -34.73
CA GLY A 563 -13.38 -4.48 -35.24
C GLY A 563 -13.40 -4.60 -36.78
N SER A 564 -14.60 -4.62 -37.35
CA SER A 564 -14.86 -4.85 -38.78
C SER A 564 -14.80 -3.58 -39.64
N CYS A 565 -14.43 -2.42 -39.07
CA CYS A 565 -14.38 -1.15 -39.79
C CYS A 565 -13.26 -1.11 -40.85
N ARG A 566 -13.45 -0.29 -41.88
CA ARG A 566 -12.52 -0.16 -43.01
C ARG A 566 -11.74 1.15 -42.91
N LEU A 567 -10.42 1.05 -42.75
CA LEU A 567 -9.51 2.19 -42.80
C LEU A 567 -9.09 2.55 -44.23
N SER A 568 -8.82 3.83 -44.47
CA SER A 568 -8.20 4.35 -45.71
C SER A 568 -7.46 5.66 -45.45
N ILE A 569 -6.46 6.00 -46.26
CA ILE A 569 -5.74 7.30 -46.16
C ILE A 569 -6.30 8.28 -47.18
N HIS A 570 -6.51 9.52 -46.73
CA HIS A 570 -6.99 10.65 -47.53
C HIS A 570 -6.15 11.90 -47.23
N THR A 571 -6.32 12.94 -48.05
CA THR A 571 -5.73 14.27 -47.87
C THR A 571 -6.81 15.32 -47.69
N GLU A 572 -6.65 16.19 -46.70
CA GLU A 572 -7.54 17.33 -46.46
C GLU A 572 -7.17 18.53 -47.34
N SER A 573 -8.17 19.35 -47.65
CA SER A 573 -8.06 20.58 -48.44
C SER A 573 -7.34 21.73 -47.68
N PRO A 574 -6.58 22.59 -48.37
CA PRO A 574 -5.85 23.69 -47.71
C PRO A 574 -6.73 24.65 -46.91
N HIS A 575 -7.98 24.89 -47.36
CA HIS A 575 -8.92 25.75 -46.64
C HIS A 575 -9.29 25.18 -45.26
N MET A 576 -9.56 23.88 -45.16
CA MET A 576 -9.89 23.22 -43.89
C MET A 576 -8.71 23.10 -42.91
N LEU A 577 -7.48 23.20 -43.41
CA LEU A 577 -6.26 23.27 -42.59
C LEU A 577 -5.91 24.70 -42.16
N SER A 578 -6.47 25.72 -42.80
CA SER A 578 -6.08 27.13 -42.62
C SER A 578 -6.48 27.72 -41.25
N SER A 579 -7.43 27.13 -40.54
CA SER A 579 -7.73 27.46 -39.15
C SER A 579 -6.65 26.92 -38.22
N ILE A 580 -6.25 25.66 -38.40
CA ILE A 580 -5.30 24.95 -37.54
C ILE A 580 -3.88 25.50 -37.66
N LEU A 581 -3.45 25.80 -38.89
CA LEU A 581 -2.11 26.27 -39.20
C LEU A 581 -1.82 27.72 -38.73
N LYS A 582 -2.78 28.39 -38.08
CA LYS A 582 -2.56 29.71 -37.44
C LYS A 582 -1.67 29.62 -36.21
N ASP A 583 -1.68 28.49 -35.51
CA ASP A 583 -0.75 28.24 -34.40
C ASP A 583 0.63 27.81 -34.96
N PRO A 584 1.72 28.55 -34.68
CA PRO A 584 3.08 28.19 -35.09
C PRO A 584 3.56 26.83 -34.57
N SER A 585 2.99 26.32 -33.48
CA SER A 585 3.32 24.99 -32.94
C SER A 585 2.82 23.89 -33.89
N ASN A 586 1.59 24.00 -34.37
CA ASN A 586 0.93 23.01 -35.22
C ASN A 586 1.52 22.95 -36.64
N GLN A 587 2.10 24.05 -37.15
CA GLN A 587 2.70 24.13 -38.49
C GLN A 587 3.79 23.08 -38.77
N LYS A 588 4.47 22.55 -37.74
CA LYS A 588 5.53 21.52 -37.89
C LYS A 588 5.01 20.09 -37.89
N HIS A 589 3.78 19.84 -37.46
CA HIS A 589 3.29 18.50 -37.12
C HIS A 589 2.09 18.04 -37.96
N ILE A 590 1.41 18.94 -38.67
CA ILE A 590 0.23 18.62 -39.48
C ILE A 590 0.62 18.35 -40.93
N SER A 591 0.43 17.10 -41.37
CA SER A 591 0.80 16.66 -42.74
C SER A 591 -0.31 16.81 -43.79
N GLY A 592 -1.50 17.24 -43.39
CA GLY A 592 -2.72 17.22 -44.22
C GLY A 592 -3.26 15.83 -44.57
N ARG A 593 -2.53 14.74 -44.28
CA ARG A 593 -3.01 13.36 -44.45
C ARG A 593 -3.71 12.85 -43.19
N TYR A 594 -4.84 12.18 -43.38
CA TYR A 594 -5.65 11.60 -42.32
C TYR A 594 -6.10 10.17 -42.64
N ILE A 595 -6.43 9.43 -41.58
CA ILE A 595 -7.08 8.12 -41.67
C ILE A 595 -8.59 8.34 -41.62
N LEU A 596 -9.31 7.81 -42.61
CA LEU A 596 -10.77 7.70 -42.59
C LEU A 596 -11.15 6.28 -42.17
N ALA A 597 -11.88 6.14 -41.07
CA ALA A 597 -12.50 4.90 -40.62
C ALA A 597 -13.98 4.88 -41.02
N THR A 598 -14.33 3.92 -41.86
CA THR A 598 -15.66 3.73 -42.47
C THR A 598 -16.28 2.39 -42.08
N ASN A 599 -17.57 2.17 -42.36
CA ASN A 599 -18.29 0.92 -42.06
C ASN A 599 -18.21 0.50 -40.57
N ARG A 600 -18.28 1.47 -39.65
CA ARG A 600 -18.27 1.22 -38.20
C ARG A 600 -19.65 0.72 -37.76
N THR A 601 -19.75 -0.51 -37.23
CA THR A 601 -21.01 -1.04 -36.67
C THR A 601 -21.19 -0.72 -35.20
N ASP A 602 -20.13 -0.28 -34.51
CA ASP A 602 -20.11 -0.03 -33.08
C ASP A 602 -19.29 1.22 -32.74
N VAL A 603 -19.61 1.86 -31.61
CA VAL A 603 -18.93 3.07 -31.13
C VAL A 603 -17.42 2.88 -30.93
N TRP A 604 -16.99 1.68 -30.52
CA TRP A 604 -15.59 1.35 -30.20
C TRP A 604 -14.70 1.10 -31.42
N MET A 605 -15.26 1.04 -32.64
CA MET A 605 -14.50 0.79 -33.86
C MET A 605 -13.78 2.04 -34.37
N GLY A 606 -12.57 1.87 -34.90
CA GLY A 606 -11.75 2.95 -35.46
C GLY A 606 -10.27 2.56 -35.64
N PRO A 607 -9.37 3.50 -35.92
CA PRO A 607 -7.95 3.21 -36.17
C PRO A 607 -7.18 2.97 -34.87
N SER A 608 -6.25 2.00 -34.87
CA SER A 608 -5.45 1.62 -33.69
C SER A 608 -4.00 1.24 -33.97
N GLN A 609 -3.19 1.21 -32.90
CA GLN A 609 -1.85 0.62 -32.85
C GLN A 609 -1.63 -0.10 -31.51
N VAL A 610 -0.85 -1.18 -31.53
CA VAL A 610 -0.27 -1.75 -30.31
C VAL A 610 0.93 -0.90 -29.86
N ILE A 611 0.98 -0.58 -28.57
CA ILE A 611 2.03 0.28 -27.97
C ILE A 611 2.66 -0.31 -26.70
N THR A 612 2.31 -1.53 -26.29
CA THR A 612 2.76 -2.20 -25.06
C THR A 612 4.23 -1.96 -24.72
N ASP A 613 5.14 -2.32 -25.61
CA ASP A 613 6.60 -2.34 -25.37
C ASP A 613 7.25 -0.95 -25.38
N LYS A 614 6.47 0.10 -25.66
CA LYS A 614 6.91 1.50 -25.75
C LYS A 614 6.61 2.31 -24.49
N LEU A 615 5.86 1.72 -23.54
CA LEU A 615 5.39 2.39 -22.34
C LEU A 615 6.28 2.09 -21.13
N LYS A 616 6.44 3.08 -20.25
CA LYS A 616 7.17 3.01 -18.99
C LYS A 616 6.24 3.31 -17.83
N LEU A 617 6.40 2.58 -16.72
CA LEU A 617 5.56 2.75 -15.54
C LEU A 617 5.83 4.08 -14.84
N HIS A 618 4.79 4.58 -14.17
CA HIS A 618 4.74 5.85 -13.42
C HIS A 618 5.08 7.11 -14.25
N THR A 619 5.30 6.95 -15.55
CA THR A 619 5.55 8.02 -16.51
C THR A 619 4.22 8.54 -17.02
N THR A 620 3.99 9.85 -16.91
CA THR A 620 2.82 10.50 -17.51
C THR A 620 3.05 10.68 -19.01
N TYR A 621 2.07 10.29 -19.81
CA TYR A 621 2.05 10.45 -21.26
C TYR A 621 1.01 11.49 -21.66
N ARG A 622 1.41 12.45 -22.50
CA ARG A 622 0.53 13.39 -23.19
C ARG A 622 0.03 12.74 -24.48
N VAL A 623 -1.26 12.87 -24.73
CA VAL A 623 -1.93 12.49 -25.98
C VAL A 623 -2.33 13.75 -26.74
N SER A 624 -2.24 13.71 -28.06
CA SER A 624 -2.81 14.75 -28.93
C SER A 624 -3.22 14.16 -30.28
N ALA A 625 -4.41 14.49 -30.79
CA ALA A 625 -4.88 14.09 -32.11
C ALA A 625 -5.87 15.10 -32.69
N TRP A 626 -5.85 15.30 -34.01
CA TRP A 626 -6.88 16.05 -34.71
C TRP A 626 -7.97 15.11 -35.22
N VAL A 627 -9.24 15.41 -34.96
CA VAL A 627 -10.39 14.57 -35.34
C VAL A 627 -11.52 15.37 -36.00
N ARG A 628 -12.32 14.69 -36.83
CA ARG A 628 -13.53 15.23 -37.49
C ARG A 628 -14.50 14.08 -37.78
N ALA A 629 -15.77 14.22 -37.39
CA ALA A 629 -16.77 13.16 -37.54
C ALA A 629 -17.43 13.15 -38.93
N GLY A 630 -18.20 12.10 -39.25
CA GLY A 630 -19.16 12.11 -40.34
C GLY A 630 -20.41 12.92 -39.98
N SER A 631 -21.14 13.42 -40.98
CA SER A 631 -22.41 14.18 -40.83
C SER A 631 -23.60 13.28 -40.47
N GLY A 632 -23.42 12.36 -39.52
CA GLY A 632 -24.30 11.23 -39.22
C GLY A 632 -25.50 11.59 -38.35
N GLY A 633 -26.29 12.58 -38.77
CA GLY A 633 -27.40 13.17 -38.01
C GLY A 633 -27.13 14.63 -37.62
N ASN A 634 -28.10 15.25 -36.96
CA ASN A 634 -27.95 16.63 -36.46
C ASN A 634 -27.24 16.64 -35.10
N GLY A 635 -25.96 16.99 -35.08
CA GLY A 635 -25.24 17.30 -33.83
C GLY A 635 -23.72 17.08 -33.92
N ARG A 636 -23.01 17.50 -32.85
CA ARG A 636 -21.65 17.03 -32.58
C ARG A 636 -21.71 15.61 -32.01
N HIS A 637 -20.67 14.83 -32.26
CA HIS A 637 -20.51 13.48 -31.72
C HIS A 637 -19.31 13.43 -30.79
N HIS A 638 -19.40 12.68 -29.68
CA HIS A 638 -18.24 12.41 -28.85
C HIS A 638 -17.20 11.61 -29.64
N VAL A 639 -15.94 12.05 -29.62
CA VAL A 639 -14.78 11.36 -30.20
C VAL A 639 -13.68 11.31 -29.14
N ASN A 640 -13.09 10.14 -28.94
CA ASN A 640 -12.13 9.92 -27.86
C ASN A 640 -10.94 9.06 -28.32
N VAL A 641 -9.75 9.42 -27.85
CA VAL A 641 -8.57 8.56 -27.90
C VAL A 641 -8.61 7.70 -26.65
N CYS A 642 -8.40 6.40 -26.80
CA CYS A 642 -8.57 5.44 -25.71
C CYS A 642 -7.44 4.41 -25.72
N LEU A 643 -7.10 3.91 -24.54
CA LEU A 643 -6.21 2.77 -24.38
C LEU A 643 -7.02 1.57 -23.89
N GLY A 644 -6.89 0.45 -24.61
CA GLY A 644 -7.26 -0.87 -24.11
C GLY A 644 -6.05 -1.45 -23.40
N VAL A 645 -6.07 -1.49 -22.07
CA VAL A 645 -4.98 -1.93 -21.18
C VAL A 645 -5.44 -3.21 -20.49
N ASP A 646 -4.95 -4.36 -20.92
CA ASP A 646 -5.40 -5.69 -20.44
C ASP A 646 -6.93 -5.82 -20.42
N ASP A 647 -7.54 -5.43 -21.55
CA ASP A 647 -8.98 -5.36 -21.81
C ASP A 647 -9.80 -4.43 -20.88
N GLN A 648 -9.14 -3.64 -20.02
CA GLN A 648 -9.72 -2.49 -19.33
C GLN A 648 -9.57 -1.20 -20.17
N TRP A 649 -10.51 -0.28 -20.00
CA TRP A 649 -10.52 1.00 -20.70
C TRP A 649 -9.86 2.11 -19.88
N VAL A 650 -8.95 2.87 -20.51
CA VAL A 650 -8.36 4.09 -19.97
C VAL A 650 -8.58 5.24 -20.96
N ASN A 651 -9.07 6.37 -20.45
CA ASN A 651 -9.25 7.59 -21.24
C ASN A 651 -7.89 8.16 -21.68
N GLY A 652 -7.77 8.54 -22.95
CA GLY A 652 -6.61 9.25 -23.49
C GLY A 652 -6.92 10.71 -23.86
N GLY A 653 -8.13 11.20 -23.58
CA GLY A 653 -8.62 12.52 -23.99
C GLY A 653 -9.83 12.42 -24.93
N GLN A 654 -10.73 13.39 -24.84
CA GLN A 654 -11.98 13.35 -25.61
C GLN A 654 -12.55 14.74 -25.95
N ILE A 655 -13.29 14.81 -27.05
CA ILE A 655 -13.91 16.05 -27.56
C ILE A 655 -15.28 15.76 -28.18
N GLU A 656 -16.11 16.80 -28.32
CA GLU A 656 -17.29 16.77 -29.19
C GLU A 656 -16.92 17.35 -30.56
N ALA A 657 -16.94 16.53 -31.60
CA ALA A 657 -16.61 16.92 -32.97
C ALA A 657 -17.78 16.67 -33.93
N ASP A 658 -18.02 17.61 -34.84
CA ASP A 658 -18.98 17.51 -35.94
C ASP A 658 -18.27 17.21 -37.27
N GLY A 659 -19.01 17.33 -38.38
CA GLY A 659 -18.52 17.19 -39.74
C GLY A 659 -17.94 18.48 -40.34
N ASP A 660 -18.00 19.62 -39.65
CA ASP A 660 -17.76 20.92 -40.28
C ASP A 660 -16.29 21.36 -40.20
N GLN A 661 -15.62 21.12 -39.07
CA GLN A 661 -14.22 21.49 -38.86
C GLN A 661 -13.38 20.39 -38.17
N TRP A 662 -12.09 20.67 -37.97
CA TRP A 662 -11.18 19.80 -37.23
C TRP A 662 -11.07 20.24 -35.77
N TYR A 663 -11.15 19.25 -34.87
CA TYR A 663 -11.11 19.42 -33.42
C TYR A 663 -9.84 18.77 -32.85
N GLU A 664 -9.18 19.41 -31.89
CA GLU A 664 -8.05 18.81 -31.18
C GLU A 664 -8.54 18.02 -29.96
N ILE A 665 -8.24 16.73 -29.91
CA ILE A 665 -8.23 15.98 -28.66
C ILE A 665 -6.88 16.21 -28.00
N LYS A 666 -6.90 16.68 -26.75
CA LYS A 666 -5.78 16.64 -25.79
C LYS A 666 -6.16 15.69 -24.67
N GLY A 667 -5.18 15.14 -23.96
CA GLY A 667 -5.43 14.33 -22.78
C GLY A 667 -4.16 13.69 -22.22
N ALA A 668 -4.30 12.96 -21.13
CA ALA A 668 -3.17 12.39 -20.40
C ALA A 668 -3.50 11.04 -19.77
N PHE A 669 -2.50 10.15 -19.69
CA PHE A 669 -2.59 8.90 -18.95
C PHE A 669 -1.27 8.55 -18.25
N LYS A 670 -1.34 7.67 -17.25
CA LYS A 670 -0.20 7.09 -16.54
C LYS A 670 -0.51 5.62 -16.27
N LEU A 671 0.48 4.73 -16.43
CA LEU A 671 0.34 3.32 -16.05
C LEU A 671 1.17 3.04 -14.80
N GLU A 672 0.54 2.48 -13.77
CA GLU A 672 1.19 2.18 -12.48
C GLU A 672 1.46 0.68 -12.27
N LYS A 673 0.87 -0.17 -13.12
CA LYS A 673 1.03 -1.64 -13.11
C LYS A 673 1.45 -2.08 -14.51
N LYS A 674 2.35 -3.07 -14.60
CA LYS A 674 2.85 -3.57 -15.89
C LYS A 674 1.73 -4.24 -16.68
N PRO A 675 1.34 -3.72 -17.86
CA PRO A 675 0.32 -4.36 -18.67
C PRO A 675 0.90 -5.57 -19.43
N SER A 676 0.05 -6.54 -19.75
CA SER A 676 0.37 -7.58 -20.75
C SER A 676 0.21 -7.08 -22.18
N LYS A 677 -0.73 -6.14 -22.41
CA LYS A 677 -1.09 -5.61 -23.73
C LYS A 677 -1.68 -4.21 -23.61
N VAL A 678 -1.20 -3.29 -24.45
CA VAL A 678 -1.80 -1.95 -24.62
C VAL A 678 -2.06 -1.65 -26.09
N ILE A 679 -3.33 -1.36 -26.42
CA ILE A 679 -3.75 -0.86 -27.73
C ILE A 679 -4.18 0.60 -27.57
N ALA A 680 -3.56 1.53 -28.31
CA ALA A 680 -4.08 2.88 -28.47
C ALA A 680 -5.00 2.94 -29.69
N TYR A 681 -6.20 3.49 -29.55
CA TYR A 681 -7.19 3.57 -30.62
C TYR A 681 -8.07 4.83 -30.52
N VAL A 682 -8.72 5.22 -31.62
CA VAL A 682 -9.71 6.30 -31.63
C VAL A 682 -11.10 5.71 -31.85
N GLN A 683 -12.07 6.14 -31.05
CA GLN A 683 -13.44 5.67 -31.06
C GLN A 683 -14.44 6.84 -30.92
N GLY A 684 -15.73 6.56 -30.76
CA GLY A 684 -16.69 7.53 -30.20
C GLY A 684 -18.04 7.58 -30.92
N PRO A 685 -18.12 8.16 -32.15
CA PRO A 685 -19.41 8.45 -32.79
C PRO A 685 -20.28 7.21 -33.01
N PRO A 686 -21.61 7.37 -33.16
CA PRO A 686 -22.54 6.24 -33.34
C PRO A 686 -22.18 5.30 -34.51
N PRO A 687 -22.75 4.09 -34.53
CA PRO A 687 -22.72 3.20 -35.69
C PRO A 687 -23.14 3.92 -36.98
N GLY A 688 -22.46 3.63 -38.09
CA GLY A 688 -22.68 4.28 -39.38
C GLY A 688 -22.07 5.68 -39.54
N VAL A 689 -21.55 6.30 -38.48
CA VAL A 689 -20.85 7.60 -38.56
C VAL A 689 -19.34 7.37 -38.79
N ASP A 690 -18.77 7.96 -39.82
CA ASP A 690 -17.33 7.88 -40.09
C ASP A 690 -16.50 8.67 -39.05
N ILE A 691 -15.24 8.28 -38.85
CA ILE A 691 -14.25 9.08 -38.10
C ILE A 691 -13.07 9.42 -39.00
N ARG A 692 -12.64 10.69 -39.01
CA ARG A 692 -11.36 11.14 -39.57
C ARG A 692 -10.38 11.41 -38.43
N VAL A 693 -9.16 10.89 -38.55
CA VAL A 693 -8.09 11.03 -37.55
C VAL A 693 -6.80 11.48 -38.23
N MET A 694 -6.23 12.58 -37.76
CA MET A 694 -5.00 13.18 -38.28
C MET A 694 -3.99 13.38 -37.14
N GLY A 695 -2.74 12.98 -37.36
CA GLY A 695 -1.64 13.36 -36.48
C GLY A 695 -1.70 12.84 -35.05
N LEU A 696 -2.41 11.74 -34.76
CA LEU A 696 -2.45 11.11 -33.43
C LEU A 696 -1.02 10.78 -32.95
N GLN A 697 -0.61 11.46 -31.88
CA GLN A 697 0.69 11.42 -31.25
C GLN A 697 0.54 11.14 -29.76
N ILE A 698 1.49 10.41 -29.19
CA ILE A 698 1.59 10.17 -27.75
C ILE A 698 3.06 10.32 -27.35
N TYR A 699 3.35 11.15 -26.35
CA TYR A 699 4.70 11.46 -25.87
C TYR A 699 4.82 11.29 -24.35
N PRO A 700 5.93 10.76 -23.81
CA PRO A 700 6.24 10.91 -22.40
C PRO A 700 6.55 12.37 -22.05
N VAL A 701 6.06 12.84 -20.90
CA VAL A 701 6.11 14.27 -20.51
C VAL A 701 7.39 14.61 -19.75
N ASP A 702 8.24 15.47 -20.33
CA ASP A 702 9.42 16.00 -19.62
C ASP A 702 9.02 17.13 -18.66
N ARG A 703 8.78 16.76 -17.41
CA ARG A 703 8.49 17.70 -16.34
C ARG A 703 9.70 18.57 -15.97
N LYS A 704 10.94 18.11 -16.15
CA LYS A 704 12.14 18.86 -15.77
C LYS A 704 12.36 20.04 -16.72
N ALA A 705 12.34 19.79 -18.03
CA ALA A 705 12.44 20.84 -19.04
C ALA A 705 11.29 21.85 -18.91
N ARG A 706 10.06 21.38 -18.64
CA ARG A 706 8.92 22.26 -18.36
C ARG A 706 9.15 23.10 -17.10
N PHE A 707 9.63 22.54 -16.00
CA PHE A 707 9.87 23.28 -14.75
C PHE A 707 10.97 24.34 -14.88
N GLU A 708 12.00 24.11 -15.70
CA GLU A 708 13.02 25.12 -16.02
C GLU A 708 12.39 26.31 -16.76
N TYR A 709 11.58 26.06 -17.79
CA TYR A 709 10.79 27.11 -18.47
C TYR A 709 9.80 27.84 -17.54
N LEU A 710 9.12 27.13 -16.63
CA LEU A 710 8.17 27.74 -15.69
C LEU A 710 8.85 28.62 -14.64
N LYS A 711 10.12 28.36 -14.28
CA LYS A 711 10.89 29.26 -13.42
C LYS A 711 11.17 30.59 -14.11
N ASP A 712 11.59 30.56 -15.37
CA ASP A 712 11.77 31.76 -16.20
C ASP A 712 10.46 32.52 -16.43
N LYS A 713 9.34 31.83 -16.66
CA LYS A 713 8.00 32.45 -16.78
C LYS A 713 7.59 33.08 -15.43
N SER A 714 7.78 32.37 -14.32
CA SER A 714 7.47 32.85 -12.97
C SER A 714 8.27 34.10 -12.57
N ASP A 715 9.55 34.17 -12.91
CA ASP A 715 10.40 35.32 -12.59
C ASP A 715 9.93 36.61 -13.31
N LYS A 716 9.56 36.48 -14.59
CA LYS A 716 9.00 37.58 -15.40
C LYS A 716 7.62 38.01 -14.89
N VAL A 717 6.75 37.05 -14.55
CA VAL A 717 5.37 37.31 -14.14
C VAL A 717 5.29 37.83 -12.71
N ARG A 718 5.92 37.16 -11.74
CA ARG A 718 5.72 37.34 -10.29
C ARG A 718 6.78 38.17 -9.57
N LYS A 719 7.88 38.58 -10.23
CA LYS A 719 8.89 39.48 -9.63
C LYS A 719 8.96 40.84 -10.31
N ARG A 720 9.39 41.84 -9.55
CA ARG A 720 9.77 43.18 -10.03
C ARG A 720 11.21 43.49 -9.60
N ASP A 721 11.83 44.46 -10.25
CA ASP A 721 13.10 45.01 -9.80
C ASP A 721 12.84 46.11 -8.77
N ILE A 722 13.56 46.12 -7.65
CA ILE A 722 13.34 47.04 -6.54
C ILE A 722 14.61 47.82 -6.26
N VAL A 723 14.47 49.13 -6.11
CA VAL A 723 15.52 50.05 -5.63
C VAL A 723 15.07 50.60 -4.28
N LEU A 724 15.66 50.10 -3.20
CA LEU A 724 15.55 50.72 -1.87
C LEU A 724 16.46 51.94 -1.84
N LYS A 725 15.96 53.08 -1.37
CA LYS A 725 16.73 54.32 -1.14
C LYS A 725 16.67 54.68 0.33
N PHE A 726 17.82 54.88 0.98
CA PHE A 726 17.89 55.15 2.41
C PHE A 726 18.12 56.64 2.70
N GLN A 727 17.33 57.20 3.62
CA GLN A 727 17.36 58.62 4.01
C GLN A 727 17.16 58.74 5.52
N GLY A 728 17.66 59.79 6.17
CA GLY A 728 17.57 59.94 7.64
C GLY A 728 18.74 60.72 8.23
N LEU A 729 18.78 60.82 9.56
CA LEU A 729 19.86 61.51 10.29
C LEU A 729 21.18 60.73 10.25
N ASP A 730 21.11 59.39 10.30
CA ASP A 730 22.29 58.52 10.18
C ASP A 730 22.71 58.27 8.72
N ALA A 731 21.86 58.61 7.74
CA ALA A 731 22.04 58.25 6.32
C ALA A 731 23.29 58.86 5.65
N ALA A 732 23.95 59.85 6.27
CA ALA A 732 25.24 60.36 5.82
C ALA A 732 26.39 59.33 5.94
N ASN A 733 26.22 58.28 6.76
CA ASN A 733 27.28 57.30 7.11
C ASN A 733 26.90 55.83 6.80
N VAL A 734 25.82 55.56 6.04
CA VAL A 734 25.35 54.18 5.79
C VAL A 734 25.94 53.49 4.55
N PHE A 735 26.90 54.11 3.86
CA PHE A 735 27.63 53.43 2.79
C PHE A 735 28.40 52.22 3.36
N GLY A 736 28.18 51.03 2.78
CA GLY A 736 28.76 49.80 3.32
C GLY A 736 28.09 49.28 4.59
N SER A 737 26.94 49.84 5.01
CA SER A 737 26.07 49.20 6.00
C SER A 737 25.48 47.92 5.43
N ALA A 738 25.78 46.80 6.07
CA ALA A 738 25.13 45.53 5.81
C ALA A 738 23.62 45.60 6.11
N LEU A 739 22.83 45.01 5.22
CA LEU A 739 21.39 44.89 5.33
C LEU A 739 20.89 43.48 4.96
N ARG A 740 19.64 43.23 5.36
CA ARG A 740 18.93 41.97 5.17
C ARG A 740 17.49 42.23 4.77
N VAL A 741 17.13 41.85 3.55
CA VAL A 741 15.75 41.91 3.03
C VAL A 741 15.11 40.53 3.14
N GLN A 742 13.94 40.46 3.78
CA GLN A 742 13.15 39.24 3.88
C GLN A 742 11.70 39.51 3.51
N GLN A 743 11.17 38.71 2.59
CA GLN A 743 9.75 38.67 2.29
C GLN A 743 9.00 37.98 3.43
N THR A 744 8.04 38.69 4.04
CA THR A 744 7.20 38.19 5.13
C THR A 744 5.92 37.53 4.63
N GLU A 745 5.38 38.00 3.50
CA GLU A 745 4.22 37.40 2.82
C GLU A 745 4.35 37.50 1.30
N ASN A 746 3.90 36.46 0.58
CA ASN A 746 3.73 36.49 -0.87
C ASN A 746 2.26 36.84 -1.19
N SER A 747 2.04 37.78 -2.12
CA SER A 747 0.68 38.24 -2.45
C SER A 747 -0.14 37.23 -3.26
N PHE A 748 0.50 36.21 -3.88
CA PHE A 748 -0.21 35.14 -4.56
C PHE A 748 -0.98 34.30 -3.54
N ALA A 749 -2.27 34.10 -3.79
CA ALA A 749 -3.14 33.45 -2.82
C ALA A 749 -2.93 31.93 -2.77
N PHE A 750 -2.73 31.41 -1.56
CA PHE A 750 -2.74 29.98 -1.28
C PHE A 750 -3.80 29.70 -0.21
N GLY A 751 -4.85 28.97 -0.57
CA GLY A 751 -5.92 28.58 0.33
C GLY A 751 -6.14 27.09 0.45
N SER A 752 -7.06 26.70 1.34
CA SER A 752 -7.68 25.39 1.37
C SER A 752 -9.17 25.51 1.67
N CYS A 753 -9.96 24.50 1.31
CA CYS A 753 -11.23 24.28 2.01
C CYS A 753 -10.98 24.00 3.50
N ILE A 754 -11.97 24.37 4.31
CA ILE A 754 -12.12 23.99 5.71
C ILE A 754 -13.60 23.68 5.99
N ASN A 755 -13.84 22.74 6.88
CA ASN A 755 -15.16 22.37 7.38
C ASN A 755 -15.24 22.50 8.91
N ARG A 756 -16.43 22.30 9.48
CA ARG A 756 -16.68 22.55 10.90
C ARG A 756 -15.85 21.65 11.81
N SER A 757 -15.55 20.41 11.44
CA SER A 757 -14.69 19.51 12.23
C SER A 757 -13.19 19.82 12.08
N ASN A 758 -12.77 20.42 10.96
CA ASN A 758 -11.39 20.83 10.75
C ASN A 758 -10.92 21.85 11.81
N ILE A 759 -11.75 22.83 12.16
CA ILE A 759 -11.39 23.88 13.13
C ILE A 759 -11.40 23.42 14.60
N GLU A 760 -11.83 22.19 14.88
CA GLU A 760 -11.73 21.53 16.20
C GLU A 760 -10.51 20.60 16.30
N ASN A 761 -9.90 20.22 15.16
CA ASN A 761 -8.63 19.52 15.13
C ASN A 761 -7.47 20.52 15.23
N GLU A 762 -6.91 20.67 16.44
CA GLU A 762 -5.81 21.60 16.77
C GLU A 762 -4.66 21.56 15.75
N ASP A 763 -4.18 20.38 15.38
CA ASP A 763 -3.01 20.22 14.48
C ASP A 763 -3.31 20.68 13.05
N LEU A 764 -4.54 20.41 12.59
CA LEU A 764 -5.03 20.80 11.26
C LEU A 764 -5.30 22.31 11.23
N ALA A 765 -5.91 22.86 12.27
CA ALA A 765 -6.13 24.29 12.41
C ALA A 765 -4.80 25.07 12.45
N ASP A 766 -3.81 24.61 13.20
CA ASP A 766 -2.48 25.24 13.24
C ASP A 766 -1.73 25.09 11.90
N PHE A 767 -1.77 23.92 11.26
CA PHE A 767 -1.23 23.75 9.90
C PHE A 767 -1.93 24.70 8.93
N PHE A 768 -3.25 24.84 9.01
CA PHE A 768 -4.02 25.72 8.14
C PHE A 768 -3.62 27.20 8.33
N VAL A 769 -3.65 27.67 9.58
CA VAL A 769 -3.32 29.05 9.95
C VAL A 769 -1.88 29.41 9.56
N LYS A 770 -0.95 28.46 9.67
CA LYS A 770 0.46 28.64 9.27
C LYS A 770 0.69 28.62 7.75
N ASN A 771 -0.05 27.79 7.01
CA ASN A 771 0.31 27.46 5.62
C ASN A 771 -0.63 28.02 4.54
N PHE A 772 -1.74 28.65 4.88
CA PHE A 772 -2.67 29.27 3.92
C PHE A 772 -3.08 30.70 4.35
N ASN A 773 -3.35 31.58 3.39
CA ASN A 773 -3.91 32.92 3.62
C ASN A 773 -5.37 33.07 3.15
N TRP A 774 -5.90 32.09 2.41
CA TRP A 774 -7.30 32.01 2.00
C TRP A 774 -8.03 30.77 2.55
N ALA A 775 -9.34 30.90 2.74
CA ALA A 775 -10.27 29.85 3.12
C ALA A 775 -11.42 29.73 2.11
N VAL A 776 -12.01 28.56 2.03
CA VAL A 776 -13.35 28.32 1.46
C VAL A 776 -14.06 27.30 2.36
N PHE A 777 -15.38 27.36 2.50
CA PHE A 777 -16.11 26.40 3.34
C PHE A 777 -16.54 25.21 2.46
N GLU A 778 -16.22 24.00 2.89
CA GLU A 778 -16.37 22.79 2.07
C GLU A 778 -17.85 22.49 1.76
N ASN A 779 -18.73 22.66 2.75
CA ASN A 779 -20.16 22.41 2.62
C ASN A 779 -21.05 23.47 3.29
N GLU A 780 -20.55 24.21 4.27
CA GLU A 780 -21.33 24.95 5.26
C GLU A 780 -22.08 26.16 4.71
N LEU A 781 -21.80 26.57 3.47
CA LEU A 781 -22.55 27.59 2.73
C LEU A 781 -23.45 27.01 1.65
N LYS A 782 -23.28 25.76 1.21
CA LYS A 782 -24.09 25.13 0.16
C LYS A 782 -25.56 25.09 0.58
N TRP A 783 -26.49 25.18 -0.37
CA TRP A 783 -27.92 25.34 -0.06
C TRP A 783 -28.48 24.13 0.70
N TYR A 784 -28.08 22.90 0.35
CA TYR A 784 -28.49 21.70 1.10
C TYR A 784 -28.01 21.65 2.56
N TRP A 785 -26.90 22.32 2.90
CA TRP A 785 -26.42 22.41 4.29
C TRP A 785 -27.21 23.44 5.09
N THR A 786 -27.42 24.60 4.46
CA THR A 786 -28.00 25.78 5.11
C THR A 786 -29.52 25.82 5.12
N GLU A 787 -30.20 25.04 4.26
CA GLU A 787 -31.65 24.88 4.22
C GLU A 787 -32.04 23.47 3.72
N ALA A 788 -31.59 22.43 4.44
CA ALA A 788 -31.87 21.02 4.14
C ALA A 788 -33.37 20.70 4.02
N GLU A 789 -34.20 21.39 4.82
CA GLU A 789 -35.66 21.39 4.76
C GLU A 789 -36.16 22.83 4.56
N GLN A 790 -37.21 23.01 3.75
CA GLN A 790 -37.74 24.33 3.39
C GLN A 790 -38.09 25.16 4.63
N GLY A 791 -37.55 26.38 4.71
CA GLY A 791 -37.75 27.30 5.83
C GLY A 791 -36.96 26.98 7.11
N LYS A 792 -36.31 25.80 7.22
CA LYS A 792 -35.43 25.46 8.37
C LYS A 792 -34.00 25.91 8.10
N ILE A 793 -33.80 27.22 8.03
CA ILE A 793 -32.50 27.81 7.75
C ILE A 793 -31.56 27.69 8.95
N ASN A 794 -30.34 27.18 8.73
CA ASN A 794 -29.26 27.14 9.72
C ASN A 794 -27.96 27.70 9.13
N TYR A 795 -27.37 28.68 9.83
CA TYR A 795 -26.11 29.35 9.44
C TYR A 795 -25.00 29.19 10.48
N LYS A 796 -25.22 28.44 11.56
CA LYS A 796 -24.32 28.37 12.73
C LYS A 796 -22.88 27.98 12.34
N ASP A 797 -22.72 26.97 11.50
CA ASP A 797 -21.39 26.41 11.19
C ASP A 797 -20.58 27.39 10.33
N SER A 798 -21.23 28.02 9.33
CA SER A 798 -20.68 29.13 8.56
C SER A 798 -20.31 30.33 9.44
N ASP A 799 -21.14 30.70 10.43
CA ASP A 799 -20.82 31.77 11.37
C ASP A 799 -19.60 31.45 12.25
N GLU A 800 -19.42 30.19 12.65
CA GLU A 800 -18.30 29.74 13.48
C GLU A 800 -16.99 29.63 12.64
N LEU A 801 -17.07 29.15 11.40
CA LEU A 801 -15.95 29.14 10.45
C LEU A 801 -15.51 30.55 10.03
N LEU A 802 -16.46 31.47 9.81
CA LEU A 802 -16.15 32.87 9.49
C LEU A 802 -15.44 33.56 10.64
N LYS A 803 -15.88 33.35 11.90
CA LYS A 803 -15.19 33.87 13.10
C LYS A 803 -13.78 33.30 13.24
N PHE A 804 -13.57 32.03 12.92
CA PHE A 804 -12.24 31.42 12.88
C PHE A 804 -11.34 32.10 11.83
N CYS A 805 -11.85 32.32 10.62
CA CYS A 805 -11.11 33.01 9.56
C CYS A 805 -10.76 34.46 9.94
N GLN A 806 -11.72 35.22 10.49
CA GLN A 806 -11.53 36.58 10.98
C GLN A 806 -10.47 36.64 12.09
N LYS A 807 -10.56 35.77 13.11
CA LYS A 807 -9.59 35.66 14.22
C LYS A 807 -8.14 35.47 13.72
N HIS A 808 -7.97 34.74 12.63
CA HIS A 808 -6.67 34.37 12.06
C HIS A 808 -6.31 35.13 10.77
N ASN A 809 -7.00 36.26 10.50
CA ASN A 809 -6.79 37.15 9.36
C ASN A 809 -6.79 36.44 7.99
N LYS A 810 -7.71 35.50 7.77
CA LYS A 810 -7.86 34.75 6.51
C LYS A 810 -8.94 35.37 5.63
N GLN A 811 -8.63 35.58 4.35
CA GLN A 811 -9.64 35.94 3.35
C GLN A 811 -10.52 34.72 3.05
N VAL A 812 -11.79 34.91 2.69
CA VAL A 812 -12.73 33.79 2.50
C VAL A 812 -13.47 33.89 1.17
N ARG A 813 -13.54 32.77 0.44
CA ARG A 813 -14.45 32.57 -0.70
C ARG A 813 -15.74 31.89 -0.21
N GLY A 814 -16.89 32.43 -0.61
CA GLY A 814 -18.19 31.89 -0.26
C GLY A 814 -18.70 30.92 -1.34
N HIS A 815 -18.50 29.62 -1.11
CA HIS A 815 -18.84 28.54 -2.02
C HIS A 815 -20.04 27.72 -1.48
N CYS A 816 -21.19 27.67 -2.13
CA CYS A 816 -21.65 28.40 -3.31
C CYS A 816 -23.10 28.88 -3.11
N LEU A 817 -23.55 29.87 -3.87
CA LEU A 817 -24.93 30.37 -3.73
C LEU A 817 -25.94 29.34 -4.28
N PHE A 818 -25.63 28.80 -5.46
CA PHE A 818 -26.39 27.82 -6.24
C PHE A 818 -25.46 26.76 -6.88
N TRP A 819 -26.03 25.61 -7.24
CA TRP A 819 -25.34 24.50 -7.92
C TRP A 819 -26.31 23.81 -8.89
N GLU A 820 -25.94 23.68 -10.16
CA GLU A 820 -26.85 23.29 -11.26
C GLU A 820 -27.00 21.79 -11.48
N VAL A 821 -26.15 20.96 -10.86
CA VAL A 821 -26.23 19.51 -10.93
C VAL A 821 -27.40 19.06 -10.05
N GLU A 822 -28.44 18.50 -10.68
CA GLU A 822 -29.71 18.19 -9.99
C GLU A 822 -29.52 17.25 -8.79
N ASP A 823 -28.53 16.34 -8.84
CA ASP A 823 -28.23 15.45 -7.71
C ASP A 823 -27.65 16.13 -6.47
N SER A 824 -27.10 17.34 -6.63
CA SER A 824 -26.66 18.19 -5.52
C SER A 824 -27.76 19.12 -4.99
N VAL A 825 -28.92 19.19 -5.66
CA VAL A 825 -30.07 19.99 -5.22
C VAL A 825 -30.88 19.24 -4.16
N GLN A 826 -31.28 19.93 -3.08
CA GLN A 826 -32.03 19.30 -1.99
C GLN A 826 -33.46 18.91 -2.41
N PRO A 827 -34.04 17.80 -1.88
CA PRO A 827 -35.27 17.20 -2.44
C PRO A 827 -36.50 18.12 -2.46
N TRP A 828 -36.65 19.01 -1.48
CA TRP A 828 -37.77 19.96 -1.45
C TRP A 828 -37.67 21.02 -2.55
N LEU A 829 -36.47 21.32 -3.05
CA LEU A 829 -36.26 22.28 -4.13
C LEU A 829 -36.49 21.63 -5.50
N ARG A 830 -36.14 20.33 -5.67
CA ARG A 830 -36.35 19.58 -6.94
C ARG A 830 -37.81 19.49 -7.37
N SER A 831 -38.76 19.57 -6.42
CA SER A 831 -40.20 19.56 -6.72
C SER A 831 -40.74 20.92 -7.18
N LEU A 832 -40.04 22.01 -6.90
CA LEU A 832 -40.49 23.36 -7.25
C LEU A 832 -40.17 23.70 -8.71
N HIS A 833 -41.12 24.39 -9.35
CA HIS A 833 -41.03 24.79 -10.76
C HIS A 833 -41.60 26.21 -10.92
N GLY A 834 -41.14 26.94 -11.95
CA GLY A 834 -41.65 28.28 -12.27
C GLY A 834 -41.61 29.24 -11.07
N HIS A 835 -42.70 29.98 -10.83
CA HIS A 835 -42.74 31.04 -9.82
C HIS A 835 -42.42 30.58 -8.38
N HIS A 836 -42.71 29.32 -8.00
CA HIS A 836 -42.33 28.79 -6.68
C HIS A 836 -40.81 28.59 -6.55
N LEU A 837 -40.16 28.06 -7.59
CA LEU A 837 -38.70 27.91 -7.61
C LEU A 837 -38.01 29.27 -7.69
N MET A 838 -38.56 30.23 -8.44
CA MET A 838 -38.06 31.60 -8.49
C MET A 838 -38.14 32.29 -7.12
N ALA A 839 -39.24 32.12 -6.39
CA ALA A 839 -39.38 32.65 -5.04
C ALA A 839 -38.37 32.03 -4.06
N ALA A 840 -38.07 30.74 -4.19
CA ALA A 840 -37.02 30.08 -3.40
C ALA A 840 -35.62 30.63 -3.75
N VAL A 841 -35.29 30.80 -5.03
CA VAL A 841 -34.03 31.41 -5.52
C VAL A 841 -33.86 32.83 -4.99
N GLN A 842 -34.92 33.65 -5.02
CA GLN A 842 -34.91 35.01 -4.47
C GLN A 842 -34.78 35.02 -2.94
N GLY A 843 -35.51 34.16 -2.23
CA GLY A 843 -35.39 34.01 -0.77
C GLY A 843 -33.99 33.58 -0.33
N ARG A 844 -33.36 32.68 -1.09
CA ARG A 844 -31.98 32.23 -0.89
C ARG A 844 -30.97 33.37 -1.02
N LEU A 845 -31.03 34.13 -2.12
CA LEU A 845 -30.19 35.31 -2.34
C LEU A 845 -30.33 36.33 -1.21
N GLN A 846 -31.57 36.70 -0.89
CA GLN A 846 -31.88 37.67 0.17
C GLN A 846 -31.39 37.21 1.54
N SER A 847 -31.61 35.93 1.89
CA SER A 847 -31.22 35.37 3.20
C SER A 847 -29.71 35.30 3.38
N LEU A 848 -28.97 34.76 2.40
CA LEU A 848 -27.54 34.51 2.53
C LEU A 848 -26.72 35.81 2.37
N LEU A 849 -26.98 36.58 1.30
CA LEU A 849 -26.14 37.74 0.98
C LEU A 849 -26.44 38.95 1.89
N SER A 850 -27.66 39.11 2.39
CA SER A 850 -27.94 40.14 3.41
C SER A 850 -27.27 39.80 4.75
N ARG A 851 -27.08 38.51 5.07
CA ARG A 851 -26.33 38.07 6.27
C ARG A 851 -24.83 38.31 6.14
N TYR A 852 -24.26 37.95 4.99
CA TYR A 852 -22.80 37.87 4.81
C TYR A 852 -22.19 38.98 3.95
N LYS A 853 -22.91 40.08 3.74
CA LYS A 853 -22.43 41.26 3.00
C LYS A 853 -21.05 41.73 3.48
N GLY A 854 -20.10 41.81 2.55
CA GLY A 854 -18.70 42.20 2.77
C GLY A 854 -17.83 41.18 3.50
N GLN A 855 -18.36 40.03 3.90
CA GLN A 855 -17.63 38.99 4.65
C GLN A 855 -16.82 38.07 3.74
N PHE A 856 -17.38 37.69 2.59
CA PHE A 856 -16.68 36.92 1.56
C PHE A 856 -16.07 37.87 0.53
N LYS A 857 -14.86 37.59 0.07
CA LYS A 857 -14.21 38.37 -1.00
C LYS A 857 -14.66 37.93 -2.37
N HIS A 858 -14.78 36.62 -2.55
CA HIS A 858 -15.25 36.00 -3.79
C HIS A 858 -16.51 35.18 -3.49
N HIS A 859 -17.43 35.10 -4.43
CA HIS A 859 -18.60 34.21 -4.36
C HIS A 859 -18.71 33.35 -5.61
N ASP A 860 -18.75 32.03 -5.41
CA ASP A 860 -19.06 31.07 -6.46
C ASP A 860 -20.59 31.08 -6.63
N VAL A 861 -21.08 31.78 -7.66
CA VAL A 861 -22.51 32.14 -7.74
C VAL A 861 -23.37 30.95 -8.15
N ASN A 862 -23.03 30.30 -9.25
CA ASN A 862 -23.77 29.16 -9.77
C ASN A 862 -22.76 28.13 -10.25
N ASN A 863 -22.63 27.05 -9.47
CA ASN A 863 -21.59 26.04 -9.65
C ASN A 863 -21.98 25.03 -10.76
N GLU A 864 -21.01 24.62 -11.58
CA GLU A 864 -21.11 23.50 -12.53
C GLU A 864 -22.19 23.67 -13.62
N MET A 865 -22.18 24.85 -14.24
CA MET A 865 -23.10 25.24 -15.32
C MET A 865 -22.82 24.53 -16.66
N LEU A 866 -21.64 23.89 -16.82
CA LEU A 866 -21.30 23.05 -17.98
C LEU A 866 -21.89 21.64 -17.90
N HIS A 867 -22.08 21.10 -16.68
CA HIS A 867 -22.57 19.73 -16.46
C HIS A 867 -24.04 19.67 -16.04
N GLY A 868 -24.53 20.70 -15.34
CA GLY A 868 -25.91 20.82 -14.88
C GLY A 868 -26.71 21.94 -15.58
N SER A 869 -28.03 21.85 -15.49
CA SER A 869 -29.00 22.84 -16.03
C SER A 869 -30.28 22.96 -15.19
N PHE A 870 -30.27 22.49 -13.94
CA PHE A 870 -31.44 22.37 -13.06
C PHE A 870 -32.32 23.64 -13.01
N TYR A 871 -31.71 24.81 -12.81
CA TYR A 871 -32.43 26.08 -12.74
C TYR A 871 -32.77 26.60 -14.13
N GLN A 872 -31.85 26.48 -15.08
CA GLN A 872 -32.02 26.96 -16.45
C GLN A 872 -33.24 26.35 -17.12
N ASP A 873 -33.45 25.04 -16.96
CA ASP A 873 -34.50 24.30 -17.66
C ASP A 873 -35.88 24.49 -16.96
N ARG A 874 -35.88 24.93 -15.69
CA ARG A 874 -37.09 25.16 -14.88
C ARG A 874 -37.52 26.63 -14.76
N LEU A 875 -36.62 27.58 -15.05
CA LEU A 875 -36.84 29.04 -14.96
C LEU A 875 -36.51 29.81 -16.25
N GLY A 876 -35.89 29.17 -17.24
CA GLY A 876 -35.51 29.77 -18.52
C GLY A 876 -34.08 30.37 -18.52
N ARG A 877 -33.50 30.51 -19.72
CA ARG A 877 -32.06 30.80 -19.94
C ARG A 877 -31.50 32.03 -19.19
N ASP A 878 -32.30 33.08 -18.97
CA ASP A 878 -31.83 34.28 -18.27
C ASP A 878 -31.60 34.08 -16.76
N ILE A 879 -32.08 32.98 -16.15
CA ILE A 879 -31.94 32.77 -14.70
C ILE A 879 -30.49 32.80 -14.22
N ARG A 880 -29.57 32.23 -15.00
CA ARG A 880 -28.13 32.22 -14.70
C ARG A 880 -27.60 33.64 -14.56
N ALA A 881 -27.91 34.50 -15.52
CA ALA A 881 -27.52 35.92 -15.47
C ALA A 881 -28.28 36.70 -14.37
N HIS A 882 -29.56 36.38 -14.12
CA HIS A 882 -30.33 36.96 -13.01
C HIS A 882 -29.67 36.69 -11.65
N MET A 883 -29.20 35.46 -11.39
CA MET A 883 -28.50 35.11 -10.14
C MET A 883 -27.27 36.00 -9.90
N PHE A 884 -26.42 36.21 -10.91
CA PHE A 884 -25.27 37.13 -10.82
C PHE A 884 -25.71 38.60 -10.62
N ARG A 885 -26.72 39.06 -11.38
CA ARG A 885 -27.21 40.45 -11.29
C ARG A 885 -27.83 40.78 -9.92
N GLU A 886 -28.60 39.87 -9.33
CA GLU A 886 -29.14 40.07 -7.97
C GLU A 886 -28.08 39.87 -6.88
N ALA A 887 -27.13 38.93 -7.06
CA ALA A 887 -26.03 38.75 -6.12
C ALA A 887 -25.19 40.05 -5.98
N HIS A 888 -24.82 40.67 -7.10
CA HIS A 888 -24.05 41.92 -7.10
C HIS A 888 -24.83 43.12 -6.53
N LYS A 889 -26.16 43.17 -6.68
CA LYS A 889 -26.97 44.21 -6.01
C LYS A 889 -26.98 44.04 -4.49
N LEU A 890 -27.03 42.80 -4.01
CA LEU A 890 -27.07 42.49 -2.59
C LEU A 890 -25.70 42.66 -1.94
N ASP A 891 -24.62 42.19 -2.57
CA ASP A 891 -23.25 42.49 -2.18
C ASP A 891 -22.39 42.94 -3.37
N PRO A 892 -22.26 44.26 -3.61
CA PRO A 892 -21.40 44.79 -4.66
C PRO A 892 -19.91 44.78 -4.31
N SER A 893 -19.52 44.31 -3.10
CA SER A 893 -18.12 44.24 -2.65
C SER A 893 -17.47 42.88 -2.86
N ALA A 894 -18.25 41.86 -3.18
CA ALA A 894 -17.75 40.53 -3.54
C ALA A 894 -17.52 40.42 -5.06
N VAL A 895 -16.39 39.82 -5.46
CA VAL A 895 -16.14 39.44 -6.85
C VAL A 895 -16.93 38.16 -7.15
N LEU A 896 -17.72 38.16 -8.22
CA LEU A 896 -18.58 37.03 -8.56
C LEU A 896 -17.89 36.10 -9.56
N PHE A 897 -17.80 34.82 -9.21
CA PHE A 897 -17.13 33.78 -9.96
C PHE A 897 -18.14 32.82 -10.62
N VAL A 898 -17.85 32.43 -11.86
CA VAL A 898 -18.23 31.12 -12.38
C VAL A 898 -17.28 30.07 -11.82
N ASN A 899 -17.71 28.82 -11.63
CA ASN A 899 -16.86 27.75 -11.10
C ASN A 899 -17.25 26.39 -11.69
N ASP A 900 -16.29 25.68 -12.29
CA ASP A 900 -16.54 24.45 -13.06
C ASP A 900 -15.30 23.53 -13.14
N TYR A 901 -15.46 22.24 -13.47
CA TYR A 901 -14.41 21.21 -13.41
C TYR A 901 -14.03 20.58 -14.76
N ASN A 902 -12.89 19.88 -14.83
CA ASN A 902 -12.29 19.23 -16.01
C ASN A 902 -11.91 20.17 -17.17
N VAL A 903 -12.04 21.49 -17.02
CA VAL A 903 -11.70 22.48 -18.05
C VAL A 903 -10.21 22.39 -18.44
N GLU A 904 -9.38 21.92 -17.51
CA GLU A 904 -7.92 21.97 -17.51
C GLU A 904 -7.22 20.63 -17.81
N ASP A 905 -7.96 19.52 -18.00
CA ASP A 905 -7.39 18.18 -18.17
C ASP A 905 -7.59 17.56 -19.57
N GLY A 906 -8.49 18.10 -20.39
CA GLY A 906 -8.81 17.63 -21.74
C GLY A 906 -9.57 16.30 -21.81
N CYS A 907 -9.97 15.75 -20.66
CA CYS A 907 -10.57 14.43 -20.54
C CYS A 907 -12.09 14.46 -20.39
N ASP A 908 -12.74 15.63 -20.47
CA ASP A 908 -14.18 15.80 -20.49
C ASP A 908 -14.66 16.60 -21.72
N SER A 909 -15.46 15.98 -22.59
CA SER A 909 -15.98 16.66 -23.78
C SER A 909 -17.11 17.66 -23.47
N LYS A 910 -17.73 17.60 -22.28
CA LYS A 910 -18.69 18.62 -21.82
C LYS A 910 -17.97 19.88 -21.37
N SER A 911 -16.83 19.72 -20.70
CA SER A 911 -16.08 20.81 -20.08
C SER A 911 -14.78 21.10 -20.83
N THR A 912 -14.84 22.09 -21.72
CA THR A 912 -13.69 22.55 -22.51
C THR A 912 -13.51 24.05 -22.29
N PRO A 913 -12.27 24.58 -22.37
CA PRO A 913 -12.05 26.00 -22.20
C PRO A 913 -12.82 26.83 -23.23
N GLU A 914 -13.05 26.32 -24.44
CA GLU A 914 -13.91 26.93 -25.45
C GLU A 914 -15.37 27.03 -24.98
N LYS A 915 -15.98 25.93 -24.50
CA LYS A 915 -17.37 25.95 -23.98
C LYS A 915 -17.50 26.82 -22.73
N PHE A 916 -16.48 26.91 -21.88
CA PHE A 916 -16.52 27.77 -20.70
C PHE A 916 -16.43 29.25 -21.09
N VAL A 917 -15.60 29.60 -22.09
CA VAL A 917 -15.59 30.94 -22.70
C VAL A 917 -16.94 31.28 -23.33
N GLU A 918 -17.54 30.39 -24.13
CA GLU A 918 -18.90 30.58 -24.69
C GLU A 918 -19.95 30.86 -23.60
N GLN A 919 -19.89 30.13 -22.48
CA GLN A 919 -20.80 30.31 -21.35
C GLN A 919 -20.59 31.65 -20.62
N ILE A 920 -19.34 32.05 -20.37
CA ILE A 920 -19.02 33.31 -19.69
C ILE A 920 -19.44 34.51 -20.56
N VAL A 921 -19.26 34.42 -21.88
CA VAL A 921 -19.72 35.45 -22.81
C VAL A 921 -21.24 35.57 -22.80
N ASP A 922 -22.01 34.46 -22.87
CA ASP A 922 -23.48 34.52 -22.78
C ASP A 922 -23.99 35.10 -21.45
N LEU A 923 -23.25 34.90 -20.35
CA LEU A 923 -23.53 35.57 -19.08
C LEU A 923 -23.27 37.08 -19.16
N GLN A 924 -22.10 37.49 -19.66
CA GLN A 924 -21.71 38.90 -19.77
C GLN A 924 -22.60 39.68 -20.75
N GLU A 925 -22.98 39.10 -21.90
CA GLU A 925 -23.93 39.69 -22.86
C GLU A 925 -25.33 39.88 -22.25
N ARG A 926 -25.72 39.03 -21.29
CA ARG A 926 -26.94 39.18 -20.47
C ARG A 926 -26.77 40.14 -19.29
N GLY A 927 -25.64 40.84 -19.21
CA GLY A 927 -25.33 41.80 -18.15
C GLY A 927 -25.05 41.18 -16.79
N ALA A 928 -24.62 39.91 -16.73
CA ALA A 928 -24.10 39.33 -15.50
C ALA A 928 -22.73 39.93 -15.18
N PRO A 929 -22.52 40.53 -13.99
CA PRO A 929 -21.21 41.03 -13.57
C PRO A 929 -20.29 39.88 -13.13
N VAL A 930 -19.88 39.03 -14.08
CA VAL A 930 -18.85 37.99 -13.88
C VAL A 930 -17.50 38.68 -13.73
N GLY A 931 -16.89 38.55 -12.55
CA GLY A 931 -15.64 39.22 -12.19
C GLY A 931 -14.43 38.29 -12.04
N GLY A 932 -14.61 36.97 -12.19
CA GLY A 932 -13.52 35.99 -12.12
C GLY A 932 -13.93 34.61 -12.64
N ILE A 933 -12.93 33.78 -12.93
CA ILE A 933 -13.08 32.43 -13.48
C ILE A 933 -12.52 31.41 -12.48
N GLY A 934 -13.39 30.55 -11.96
CA GLY A 934 -13.02 29.42 -11.11
C GLY A 934 -12.86 28.14 -11.93
N VAL A 935 -11.70 27.52 -11.82
CA VAL A 935 -11.38 26.21 -12.41
C VAL A 935 -11.13 25.27 -11.24
N GLN A 936 -11.94 24.23 -11.05
CA GLN A 936 -11.88 23.41 -9.83
C GLN A 936 -10.48 22.79 -9.65
N GLY A 937 -9.92 22.09 -10.65
CA GLY A 937 -8.56 21.55 -10.54
C GLY A 937 -8.49 20.11 -10.02
N HIS A 938 -9.55 19.30 -10.16
CA HIS A 938 -9.64 17.90 -9.69
C HIS A 938 -8.86 16.90 -10.58
N ILE A 939 -7.58 17.19 -10.84
CA ILE A 939 -6.80 16.49 -11.88
C ILE A 939 -6.28 15.13 -11.35
N SER A 940 -6.19 14.12 -12.22
CA SER A 940 -5.56 12.83 -11.88
C SER A 940 -4.15 12.68 -12.46
N HIS A 941 -3.90 13.19 -13.67
CA HIS A 941 -2.64 12.97 -14.40
C HIS A 941 -2.12 14.28 -15.04
N PRO A 942 -1.67 15.26 -14.24
CA PRO A 942 -1.40 16.61 -14.73
C PRO A 942 -0.25 16.66 -15.76
N VAL A 943 -0.52 17.38 -16.84
CA VAL A 943 0.39 17.67 -17.96
C VAL A 943 0.42 19.18 -18.17
N GLY A 944 1.59 19.78 -17.94
CA GLY A 944 1.73 21.24 -17.88
C GLY A 944 1.27 21.98 -19.13
N ASP A 945 1.56 21.43 -20.31
CA ASP A 945 1.13 22.02 -21.58
C ASP A 945 -0.41 22.08 -21.75
N ILE A 946 -1.15 21.10 -21.21
CA ILE A 946 -2.63 21.04 -21.33
C ILE A 946 -3.26 22.05 -20.37
N ILE A 947 -2.80 22.08 -19.12
CA ILE A 947 -3.22 23.06 -18.11
C ILE A 947 -2.94 24.48 -18.61
N CYS A 948 -1.74 24.72 -19.16
CA CYS A 948 -1.37 26.02 -19.72
C CYS A 948 -2.25 26.41 -20.92
N ASP A 949 -2.56 25.49 -21.84
CA ASP A 949 -3.45 25.74 -22.99
C ASP A 949 -4.86 26.18 -22.54
N SER A 950 -5.45 25.49 -21.57
CA SER A 950 -6.76 25.88 -21.01
C SER A 950 -6.69 27.24 -20.30
N LEU A 951 -5.64 27.50 -19.51
CA LEU A 951 -5.46 28.79 -18.82
C LEU A 951 -5.21 29.95 -19.80
N ASP A 952 -4.38 29.75 -20.83
CA ASP A 952 -4.09 30.76 -21.86
C ASP A 952 -5.35 31.09 -22.68
N LYS A 953 -6.25 30.11 -22.93
CA LYS A 953 -7.55 30.32 -23.58
C LYS A 953 -8.54 31.08 -22.69
N LEU A 954 -8.69 30.69 -21.42
CA LEU A 954 -9.59 31.36 -20.47
C LEU A 954 -9.16 32.82 -20.23
N ALA A 955 -7.84 33.08 -20.22
CA ALA A 955 -7.28 34.41 -20.03
C ALA A 955 -7.60 35.42 -21.15
N ILE A 956 -8.09 34.98 -22.31
CA ILE A 956 -8.57 35.85 -23.41
C ILE A 956 -9.72 36.76 -22.94
N LEU A 957 -10.49 36.32 -21.94
CA LEU A 957 -11.57 37.11 -21.33
C LEU A 957 -11.09 38.28 -20.46
N GLY A 958 -9.78 38.38 -20.16
CA GLY A 958 -9.22 39.42 -19.29
C GLY A 958 -9.62 39.35 -17.82
N LEU A 959 -10.36 38.31 -17.41
CA LEU A 959 -10.76 38.06 -16.03
C LEU A 959 -9.66 37.36 -15.22
N PRO A 960 -9.55 37.59 -13.91
CA PRO A 960 -8.66 36.82 -13.04
C PRO A 960 -9.14 35.36 -12.93
N ILE A 961 -8.21 34.43 -13.14
CA ILE A 961 -8.44 33.00 -12.99
C ILE A 961 -8.02 32.56 -11.58
N TRP A 962 -8.77 31.65 -10.99
CA TRP A 962 -8.43 30.97 -9.74
C TRP A 962 -8.54 29.47 -9.95
N ILE A 963 -7.55 28.72 -9.46
CA ILE A 963 -7.79 27.30 -9.22
C ILE A 963 -8.46 27.19 -7.85
N THR A 964 -9.68 26.68 -7.83
CA THR A 964 -10.59 26.87 -6.69
C THR A 964 -10.62 25.68 -5.74
N GLU A 965 -10.37 24.47 -6.23
CA GLU A 965 -10.61 23.19 -5.55
C GLU A 965 -9.50 22.17 -5.90
N LEU A 966 -8.24 22.64 -6.02
CA LEU A 966 -7.11 21.85 -6.51
C LEU A 966 -6.84 20.63 -5.61
N ASP A 967 -6.90 19.45 -6.18
CA ASP A 967 -6.32 18.25 -5.60
C ASP A 967 -5.78 17.29 -6.68
N VAL A 968 -4.83 16.44 -6.30
CA VAL A 968 -4.28 15.40 -7.19
C VAL A 968 -4.22 14.08 -6.44
N SER A 969 -4.81 13.04 -7.04
CA SER A 969 -4.92 11.72 -6.42
C SER A 969 -3.91 10.74 -7.03
N ALA A 970 -3.04 10.18 -6.19
CA ALA A 970 -2.20 9.03 -6.53
C ALA A 970 -1.83 8.27 -5.24
N GLU A 971 -1.84 6.93 -5.29
CA GLU A 971 -1.62 6.05 -4.14
C GLU A 971 -0.22 6.26 -3.51
N ASN A 972 0.81 6.42 -4.34
CA ASN A 972 2.19 6.67 -3.91
C ASN A 972 2.46 8.18 -3.67
N GLU A 973 2.95 8.53 -2.48
CA GLU A 973 3.18 9.93 -2.08
C GLU A 973 4.14 10.72 -2.98
N HIS A 974 5.14 10.05 -3.58
CA HIS A 974 6.10 10.69 -4.47
C HIS A 974 5.51 10.99 -5.84
N ILE A 975 4.68 10.08 -6.39
CA ILE A 975 3.94 10.34 -7.63
C ILE A 975 3.01 11.54 -7.43
N ARG A 976 2.29 11.56 -6.30
CA ARG A 976 1.37 12.65 -5.93
C ARG A 976 2.08 13.99 -5.76
N ALA A 977 3.26 14.01 -5.14
CA ALA A 977 4.08 15.20 -5.02
C ALA A 977 4.60 15.72 -6.37
N ASP A 978 5.08 14.81 -7.23
CA ASP A 978 5.57 15.13 -8.57
C ASP A 978 4.43 15.55 -9.52
N ASP A 979 3.19 15.15 -9.25
CA ASP A 979 1.97 15.61 -9.94
C ASP A 979 1.53 17.00 -9.43
N LEU A 980 1.45 17.21 -8.10
CA LEU A 980 1.01 18.49 -7.52
C LEU A 980 1.96 19.63 -7.90
N GLU A 981 3.27 19.36 -7.97
CA GLU A 981 4.26 20.34 -8.40
C GLU A 981 4.02 20.84 -9.84
N VAL A 982 3.46 20.00 -10.73
CA VAL A 982 3.07 20.45 -12.08
C VAL A 982 1.96 21.50 -11.98
N CYS A 983 0.86 21.18 -11.30
CA CYS A 983 -0.28 22.08 -11.17
C CYS A 983 0.14 23.41 -10.54
N LEU A 984 0.85 23.35 -9.41
CA LEU A 984 1.29 24.53 -8.68
C LEU A 984 2.26 25.41 -9.49
N ARG A 985 3.21 24.82 -10.23
CA ARG A 985 4.16 25.60 -11.05
C ARG A 985 3.51 26.23 -12.26
N GLU A 986 2.59 25.55 -12.95
CA GLU A 986 1.84 26.16 -14.07
C GLU A 986 1.04 27.37 -13.58
N CYS A 987 0.27 27.19 -12.50
CA CYS A 987 -0.61 28.23 -11.97
C CYS A 987 0.17 29.43 -11.41
N PHE A 988 1.27 29.19 -10.68
CA PHE A 988 2.12 30.28 -10.20
C PHE A 988 2.79 31.03 -11.37
N ALA A 989 3.17 30.34 -12.45
CA ALA A 989 3.75 30.95 -13.64
C ALA A 989 2.74 31.64 -14.57
N HIS A 990 1.43 31.41 -14.42
CA HIS A 990 0.41 31.92 -15.35
C HIS A 990 -0.10 33.31 -14.95
N ALA A 991 0.10 34.32 -15.81
CA ALA A 991 -0.10 35.73 -15.46
C ALA A 991 -1.55 36.15 -15.15
N ALA A 992 -2.54 35.38 -15.61
CA ALA A 992 -3.95 35.63 -15.33
C ALA A 992 -4.46 34.86 -14.09
N VAL A 993 -3.70 33.87 -13.58
CA VAL A 993 -4.04 33.18 -12.34
C VAL A 993 -3.61 34.05 -11.16
N GLU A 994 -4.47 34.25 -10.17
CA GLU A 994 -4.15 35.04 -8.96
C GLU A 994 -4.23 34.26 -7.64
N GLY A 995 -4.75 33.04 -7.68
CA GLY A 995 -4.81 32.17 -6.52
C GLY A 995 -4.98 30.70 -6.84
N VAL A 996 -4.53 29.88 -5.90
CA VAL A 996 -4.77 28.44 -5.83
C VAL A 996 -5.33 28.10 -4.46
N VAL A 997 -6.46 27.41 -4.43
CA VAL A 997 -7.09 26.89 -3.22
C VAL A 997 -7.20 25.38 -3.35
N LEU A 998 -6.70 24.64 -2.35
CA LEU A 998 -6.72 23.19 -2.33
C LEU A 998 -8.08 22.67 -1.83
N TRP A 999 -8.58 21.54 -2.34
CA TRP A 999 -9.79 20.91 -1.81
C TRP A 999 -9.51 19.96 -0.63
N GLY A 1000 -8.89 20.54 0.39
CA GLY A 1000 -8.41 19.86 1.58
C GLY A 1000 -6.90 19.61 1.55
N PHE A 1001 -6.37 19.10 2.66
CA PHE A 1001 -4.95 18.74 2.76
C PHE A 1001 -4.65 17.60 3.75
N TRP A 1002 -5.65 17.06 4.45
CA TRP A 1002 -5.48 16.11 5.56
C TRP A 1002 -6.24 14.81 5.25
N GLU A 1003 -5.60 13.65 5.39
CA GLU A 1003 -6.12 12.36 4.88
C GLU A 1003 -7.56 12.04 5.28
N THR A 1004 -7.91 12.22 6.57
CA THR A 1004 -9.25 11.98 7.12
C THR A 1004 -10.31 13.03 6.72
N PHE A 1005 -9.92 14.06 5.97
CA PHE A 1005 -10.76 15.18 5.54
C PHE A 1005 -10.53 15.53 4.06
N MET A 1006 -10.21 14.56 3.21
CA MET A 1006 -10.21 14.70 1.75
C MET A 1006 -11.51 14.15 1.15
N PHE A 1007 -12.03 14.82 0.11
CA PHE A 1007 -13.09 14.24 -0.73
C PHE A 1007 -12.56 13.11 -1.63
N ARG A 1008 -11.35 13.28 -2.21
CA ARG A 1008 -10.68 12.25 -3.02
C ARG A 1008 -9.68 11.44 -2.18
N ASN A 1009 -9.74 10.12 -2.29
CA ASN A 1009 -8.75 9.23 -1.69
C ASN A 1009 -7.33 9.56 -2.19
N HIS A 1010 -6.33 9.36 -1.32
CA HIS A 1010 -4.91 9.59 -1.64
C HIS A 1010 -4.62 10.96 -2.28
N ALA A 1011 -5.24 12.04 -1.78
CA ALA A 1011 -5.05 13.40 -2.31
C ALA A 1011 -4.42 14.40 -1.29
N HIS A 1012 -3.99 13.91 -0.12
CA HIS A 1012 -3.61 14.71 1.05
C HIS A 1012 -2.12 15.10 1.09
N LEU A 1013 -1.84 16.23 1.76
CA LEU A 1013 -0.50 16.73 2.11
C LEU A 1013 -0.02 16.22 3.48
N VAL A 1014 -0.96 15.91 4.36
CA VAL A 1014 -0.75 15.47 5.74
C VAL A 1014 -1.53 14.19 5.94
N ASP A 1015 -0.82 13.14 6.38
CA ASP A 1015 -1.42 11.83 6.65
C ASP A 1015 -2.30 11.90 7.90
N ALA A 1016 -3.16 10.89 8.09
CA ALA A 1016 -4.21 10.91 9.10
C ALA A 1016 -3.70 11.26 10.51
N ASP A 1017 -2.50 10.80 10.88
CA ASP A 1017 -1.87 11.01 12.19
C ASP A 1017 -1.15 12.37 12.37
N GLY A 1018 -1.15 13.23 11.34
CA GLY A 1018 -0.45 14.52 11.34
C GLY A 1018 0.95 14.52 10.70
N THR A 1019 1.40 13.39 10.13
CA THR A 1019 2.68 13.32 9.40
C THR A 1019 2.62 14.13 8.11
N ILE A 1020 3.58 15.04 7.90
CA ILE A 1020 3.71 15.76 6.62
C ILE A 1020 4.39 14.83 5.60
N ASN A 1021 3.60 14.32 4.66
CA ASN A 1021 4.01 13.38 3.63
C ASN A 1021 4.76 14.07 2.48
N GLU A 1022 5.25 13.33 1.48
CA GLU A 1022 6.06 13.91 0.39
C GLU A 1022 5.32 15.01 -0.38
N THR A 1023 4.00 14.87 -0.54
CA THR A 1023 3.18 15.88 -1.19
C THR A 1023 3.16 17.18 -0.36
N GLY A 1024 2.99 17.07 0.96
CA GLY A 1024 3.11 18.20 1.87
C GLY A 1024 4.51 18.80 1.94
N ARG A 1025 5.56 17.97 1.97
CA ARG A 1025 6.97 18.41 1.93
C ARG A 1025 7.25 19.19 0.65
N ARG A 1026 6.75 18.73 -0.51
CA ARG A 1026 6.90 19.43 -1.80
C ARG A 1026 6.15 20.75 -1.84
N TYR A 1027 4.90 20.79 -1.38
CA TYR A 1027 4.12 22.03 -1.28
C TYR A 1027 4.83 23.08 -0.42
N LEU A 1028 5.32 22.70 0.76
CA LEU A 1028 6.04 23.61 1.66
C LEU A 1028 7.40 24.06 1.07
N ALA A 1029 8.09 23.19 0.33
CA ALA A 1029 9.32 23.56 -0.38
C ALA A 1029 9.06 24.60 -1.49
N LEU A 1030 8.01 24.42 -2.30
CA LEU A 1030 7.60 25.41 -3.31
C LEU A 1030 7.26 26.77 -2.67
N LYS A 1031 6.53 26.77 -1.56
CA LYS A 1031 6.25 28.00 -0.80
C LYS A 1031 7.51 28.69 -0.27
N GLN A 1032 8.61 27.99 -0.03
CA GLN A 1032 9.91 28.61 0.31
C GLN A 1032 10.72 29.02 -0.93
N GLU A 1033 10.60 28.32 -2.07
CA GLU A 1033 11.15 28.73 -3.37
C GLU A 1033 10.54 30.07 -3.84
N TRP A 1034 9.29 30.32 -3.46
CA TRP A 1034 8.52 31.53 -3.81
C TRP A 1034 8.52 32.62 -2.73
N LEU A 1035 9.56 32.65 -1.87
CA LEU A 1035 9.80 33.75 -0.93
C LEU A 1035 11.19 34.36 -1.14
N THR A 1036 11.24 35.67 -1.32
CA THR A 1036 12.47 36.42 -1.57
C THR A 1036 13.23 36.64 -0.26
N LYS A 1037 14.51 36.27 -0.24
CA LYS A 1037 15.45 36.55 0.86
C LYS A 1037 16.77 36.97 0.22
N THR A 1038 17.30 38.13 0.59
CA THR A 1038 18.59 38.60 0.09
C THR A 1038 19.27 39.47 1.15
N ASP A 1039 20.55 39.20 1.39
CA ASP A 1039 21.43 40.05 2.18
C ASP A 1039 22.37 40.82 1.22
N GLY A 1040 22.99 41.89 1.70
CA GLY A 1040 23.97 42.68 0.95
C GLY A 1040 24.28 44.00 1.66
N ASP A 1041 24.96 44.93 0.97
CA ASP A 1041 25.40 46.20 1.53
C ASP A 1041 24.82 47.39 0.77
N ILE A 1042 24.62 48.53 1.44
CA ILE A 1042 24.16 49.78 0.82
C ILE A 1042 25.26 50.38 -0.06
N ASP A 1043 24.92 50.71 -1.31
CA ASP A 1043 25.84 51.24 -2.30
C ASP A 1043 26.20 52.72 -2.09
N HIS A 1044 27.18 53.21 -2.84
CA HIS A 1044 27.70 54.58 -2.76
C HIS A 1044 26.71 55.69 -3.20
N HIS A 1045 25.49 55.34 -3.62
CA HIS A 1045 24.38 56.28 -3.85
C HIS A 1045 23.34 56.27 -2.71
N GLY A 1046 23.56 55.47 -1.66
CA GLY A 1046 22.57 55.24 -0.61
C GLY A 1046 21.45 54.28 -1.04
N GLU A 1047 21.73 53.39 -2.01
CA GLU A 1047 20.73 52.49 -2.60
C GLU A 1047 21.05 51.02 -2.35
N PHE A 1048 20.02 50.17 -2.39
CA PHE A 1048 20.17 48.72 -2.53
C PHE A 1048 19.21 48.19 -3.60
N LYS A 1049 19.70 47.30 -4.45
CA LYS A 1049 19.02 46.87 -5.68
C LYS A 1049 18.87 45.36 -5.70
N PHE A 1050 17.64 44.86 -5.81
CA PHE A 1050 17.36 43.43 -5.87
C PHE A 1050 16.10 43.15 -6.71
N ARG A 1051 15.85 41.87 -7.04
CA ARG A 1051 14.66 41.43 -7.77
C ARG A 1051 13.84 40.48 -6.90
N GLY A 1052 12.59 40.83 -6.61
CA GLY A 1052 11.78 40.16 -5.59
C GLY A 1052 10.34 39.89 -6.01
N TYR A 1053 9.76 38.83 -5.46
CA TYR A 1053 8.35 38.46 -5.68
C TYR A 1053 7.39 39.49 -5.10
N HIS A 1054 6.18 39.59 -5.67
CA HIS A 1054 5.09 40.42 -5.16
C HIS A 1054 4.69 40.06 -3.71
N GLY A 1055 4.39 41.06 -2.89
CA GLY A 1055 3.96 40.88 -1.49
C GLY A 1055 4.69 41.76 -0.47
N SER A 1056 4.61 41.38 0.81
CA SER A 1056 5.07 42.17 1.96
C SER A 1056 6.49 41.81 2.38
N TYR A 1057 7.27 42.82 2.78
CA TYR A 1057 8.69 42.70 3.11
C TYR A 1057 9.06 43.42 4.39
N THR A 1058 10.12 42.94 5.04
CA THR A 1058 10.95 43.71 5.96
C THR A 1058 12.36 43.87 5.41
N VAL A 1059 13.02 44.97 5.79
CA VAL A 1059 14.47 45.14 5.69
C VAL A 1059 15.03 45.54 7.05
N GLU A 1060 16.09 44.85 7.47
CA GLU A 1060 16.90 45.18 8.64
C GLU A 1060 18.23 45.78 8.14
N VAL A 1061 18.61 46.96 8.65
CA VAL A 1061 19.87 47.65 8.31
C VAL A 1061 20.73 47.79 9.57
N ALA A 1062 22.03 47.51 9.45
CA ALA A 1062 23.01 47.77 10.51
C ALA A 1062 23.50 49.23 10.43
N THR A 1063 23.18 50.04 11.44
CA THR A 1063 23.61 51.44 11.57
C THR A 1063 24.59 51.60 12.75
N PRO A 1064 25.34 52.72 12.85
CA PRO A 1064 26.18 52.99 14.01
C PRO A 1064 25.40 53.08 15.34
N SER A 1065 24.11 53.39 15.27
CA SER A 1065 23.19 53.51 16.40
C SER A 1065 22.49 52.19 16.79
N GLY A 1066 22.54 51.15 15.94
CA GLY A 1066 21.96 49.83 16.22
C GLY A 1066 21.46 49.10 14.97
N LYS A 1067 20.46 48.23 15.14
CA LYS A 1067 19.73 47.62 14.01
C LYS A 1067 18.41 48.35 13.79
N VAL A 1068 18.16 48.78 12.57
CA VAL A 1068 16.96 49.53 12.19
C VAL A 1068 16.14 48.68 11.22
N THR A 1069 14.92 48.32 11.62
CA THR A 1069 13.98 47.56 10.77
C THR A 1069 12.89 48.44 10.19
N ARG A 1070 12.55 48.22 8.92
CA ARG A 1070 11.44 48.86 8.19
C ARG A 1070 10.66 47.83 7.38
N SER A 1071 9.41 48.15 7.04
CA SER A 1071 8.55 47.31 6.21
C SER A 1071 8.15 48.03 4.93
N PHE A 1072 7.96 47.28 3.84
CA PHE A 1072 7.47 47.77 2.55
C PHE A 1072 6.69 46.68 1.79
N VAL A 1073 6.08 47.05 0.67
CA VAL A 1073 5.32 46.13 -0.19
C VAL A 1073 5.84 46.23 -1.62
N VAL A 1074 6.02 45.09 -2.29
CA VAL A 1074 6.35 45.00 -3.72
C VAL A 1074 5.07 44.74 -4.52
N ASP A 1075 4.73 45.66 -5.43
CA ASP A 1075 3.48 45.64 -6.18
C ASP A 1075 3.56 44.92 -7.54
N LYS A 1076 2.40 44.67 -8.16
CA LYS A 1076 2.29 43.98 -9.46
C LYS A 1076 2.51 44.92 -10.65
N GLU A 1077 2.17 46.19 -10.52
CA GLU A 1077 2.00 47.13 -11.63
C GLU A 1077 3.33 47.70 -12.14
N ASN A 1078 4.25 48.03 -11.23
CA ASN A 1078 5.49 48.73 -11.56
C ASN A 1078 6.62 47.76 -11.93
N PRO A 1079 7.15 47.76 -13.19
CA PRO A 1079 8.25 46.87 -13.61
C PRO A 1079 9.52 47.05 -12.76
N VAL A 1080 9.81 48.32 -12.42
CA VAL A 1080 10.86 48.74 -11.49
C VAL A 1080 10.19 49.62 -10.42
N GLN A 1081 10.33 49.26 -9.15
CA GLN A 1081 9.72 49.97 -8.03
C GLN A 1081 10.79 50.64 -7.16
N VAL A 1082 10.64 51.94 -6.91
CA VAL A 1082 11.55 52.72 -6.04
C VAL A 1082 10.89 52.92 -4.69
N VAL A 1083 11.54 52.47 -3.62
CA VAL A 1083 11.03 52.56 -2.24
C VAL A 1083 11.99 53.38 -1.40
N THR A 1084 11.55 54.56 -0.95
CA THR A 1084 12.34 55.40 -0.02
C THR A 1084 12.04 55.03 1.42
N LEU A 1085 13.09 54.75 2.20
CA LEU A 1085 13.01 54.31 3.58
C LEU A 1085 13.74 55.28 4.50
N ASN A 1086 13.00 55.87 5.43
CA ASN A 1086 13.55 56.74 6.47
C ASN A 1086 14.11 55.88 7.60
N ILE A 1087 15.44 55.82 7.76
CA ILE A 1087 16.14 55.05 8.79
C ILE A 1087 16.49 55.92 10.01
#